data_AF-A0A929WYE4-F1
#
_entry.id   AF-A0A929WYE4-F1
#
_cell.length_a   1.000
_cell.length_b   1.000
_cell.length_c   1.000
_cell.angle_alpha   90.00
_cell.angle_beta   90.00
_cell.angle_gamma   90.00
#
_symmetry.space_group_name_H-M   'P 1'
#
loop_
_entity.id
_entity.type
_entity.pdbx_description
1 polymer ?
#
loop_
_entity_poly.entity_id
_entity_poly.type
_entity_poly.pdbx_seq_one_letter_code
_entity_poly.pdbx_strand_id
1 'polypeptide(L)'
;MGKYLSGKALQQAVFKRTEGYADNVRKIYQDSLGKIIDIVKGTELDEGTPFSFSAYGYSEEVTPILRSMYSKVYKEIKGGAKNEWMMAADNNDELVKSIFGVASIEDHHFARFFQRNLEALDTFFARKEHGLNLSQKIWRYTEQLKTELEDSLALAIGEGTPANRLATKIQQYLQDPDRFYRRFRVKIGEDENGQPIYGRIWKRRIWSATDQSYKWIDDDPRKYHPGKGMYRSSYRNAQRLARTETNIAYRSSDYERWQQLPFVIGIKICLSNNHPVPDICDDLKGIYPSDTKFTGFHPNCRCYAKPVLADKATLDKMLEKIMDDENPAEIKDPGIVNEPPGTFRTWMRDNQERYEKAKGKGTLGYFFKDNQSLVEKAIYGLSPAEKKALSYSDKLVDPLAILKKYGADGLDNLYSAVSAKLSTMLQGTLQQQKSTLEFEINWVKQYKKYATWEEAAAAYQKALDKVNLQIQKEEIQDLAAGVDNFLADHPGSKVVKKLKKQIQDALDADDLTTAKDLINFANSKVEAYNTQQAKKAIKASVTESTTDIEAYCDENRTFESKVWSQEDFNKFQPRMIKDTQKGWLNGSHEARQSIIDYTNGDYYSVNKSYYLDHTGCEQGKLMSEIIDHCVLSEDTVLRRGTDFSELGSIFGDEFKRLLDAGDVAGLNKLAGCKGVNEGFISTSFDMKGGFSGAVDLRIYAPKGTQAIYAKPISIYGDQLGKEWNAMTARTDFLQGRENEVVVNRGYQLRFVKAEPGQYHGSNVTIYVELLTRDARAVI
;
A
#
# COMPACT_ATOMS: atom_id res chain seq x y z
N MET A 1 12.45 -3.74 13.65
CA MET A 1 13.41 -3.04 12.77
C MET A 1 14.01 -4.03 11.78
N GLY A 2 13.45 -4.15 10.57
CA GLY A 2 14.03 -4.95 9.50
C GLY A 2 15.35 -4.34 9.02
N LYS A 3 16.38 -5.16 8.80
CA LYS A 3 17.71 -4.72 8.36
C LYS A 3 17.64 -4.13 6.96
N TYR A 4 17.39 -2.83 6.85
CA TYR A 4 17.71 -2.09 5.62
C TYR A 4 19.24 -2.04 5.50
N LEU A 5 19.84 -3.00 4.80
CA LEU A 5 21.25 -2.94 4.45
C LEU A 5 21.48 -1.64 3.69
N SER A 6 22.47 -0.84 4.11
CA SER A 6 22.84 0.37 3.38
C SER A 6 23.10 0.04 1.90
N GLY A 7 22.75 0.94 0.98
CA GLY A 7 22.88 0.68 -0.47
C GLY A 7 24.28 0.22 -0.90
N LYS A 8 25.32 0.58 -0.13
CA LYS A 8 26.71 0.14 -0.31
C LYS A 8 26.92 -1.33 0.10
N ALA A 9 26.33 -1.77 1.22
CA ALA A 9 26.44 -3.15 1.70
C ALA A 9 25.69 -4.13 0.79
N LEU A 10 24.49 -3.75 0.32
CA LEU A 10 23.72 -4.56 -0.62
C LEU A 10 24.47 -4.74 -1.95
N GLN A 11 25.11 -3.67 -2.43
CA GLN A 11 25.93 -3.71 -3.62
C GLN A 11 27.17 -4.61 -3.47
N GLN A 12 27.89 -4.53 -2.35
CA GLN A 12 29.03 -5.41 -2.08
C GLN A 12 28.61 -6.89 -2.04
N ALA A 13 27.44 -7.19 -1.48
CA ALA A 13 26.90 -8.54 -1.44
C ALA A 13 26.59 -9.08 -2.85
N VAL A 14 25.92 -8.28 -3.69
CA VAL A 14 25.64 -8.64 -5.10
C VAL A 14 26.95 -8.90 -5.87
N PHE A 15 27.96 -8.05 -5.68
CA PHE A 15 29.28 -8.27 -6.30
C PHE A 15 29.95 -9.54 -5.83
N LYS A 16 29.95 -9.82 -4.53
CA LYS A 16 30.54 -11.03 -3.99
C LYS A 16 29.88 -12.29 -4.57
N ARG A 17 28.55 -12.30 -4.74
CA ARG A 17 27.82 -13.44 -5.32
C ARG A 17 28.10 -13.59 -6.82
N THR A 18 27.97 -12.52 -7.59
CA THR A 18 28.18 -12.55 -9.05
C THR A 18 29.62 -12.92 -9.43
N GLU A 19 30.61 -12.43 -8.69
CA GLU A 19 32.00 -12.89 -8.84
C GLU A 19 32.18 -14.34 -8.36
N GLY A 20 31.46 -14.76 -7.32
CA GLY A 20 31.43 -16.15 -6.87
C GLY A 20 30.97 -17.12 -7.95
N TYR A 21 29.87 -16.84 -8.66
CA TYR A 21 29.41 -17.67 -9.78
C TYR A 21 30.44 -17.68 -10.92
N ALA A 22 31.07 -16.54 -11.21
CA ALA A 22 32.13 -16.47 -12.23
C ALA A 22 33.40 -17.24 -11.82
N ASP A 23 33.72 -17.31 -10.53
CA ASP A 23 34.82 -18.09 -9.98
C ASP A 23 34.52 -19.60 -9.98
N ASN A 24 33.26 -19.99 -9.75
CA ASN A 24 32.84 -21.39 -9.89
C ASN A 24 32.93 -21.86 -11.34
N VAL A 25 32.47 -21.04 -12.30
CA VAL A 25 32.70 -21.30 -13.72
C VAL A 25 34.20 -21.42 -14.01
N ARG A 26 35.04 -20.58 -13.41
CA ARG A 26 36.50 -20.67 -13.55
C ARG A 26 37.04 -22.02 -13.09
N LYS A 27 36.65 -22.47 -11.91
CA LYS A 27 37.08 -23.75 -11.33
C LYS A 27 36.67 -24.93 -12.21
N ILE A 28 35.45 -24.88 -12.78
CA ILE A 28 34.96 -25.91 -13.71
C ILE A 28 35.87 -25.99 -14.95
N TYR A 29 36.22 -24.85 -15.55
CA TYR A 29 37.14 -24.81 -16.69
C TYR A 29 38.53 -25.34 -16.31
N GLN A 30 39.06 -24.98 -15.14
CA GLN A 30 40.38 -25.43 -14.67
C GLN A 30 40.41 -26.95 -14.39
N ASP A 31 39.36 -27.51 -13.80
CA ASP A 31 39.20 -28.95 -13.57
C ASP A 31 39.16 -29.73 -14.89
N SER A 32 38.33 -29.28 -15.84
CA SER A 32 38.24 -29.89 -17.17
C SER A 32 39.55 -29.77 -17.94
N LEU A 33 40.24 -28.64 -17.84
CA LEU A 33 41.54 -28.42 -18.45
C LEU A 33 42.60 -29.38 -17.90
N GLY A 34 42.68 -29.54 -16.57
CA GLY A 34 43.63 -30.47 -15.94
C GLY A 34 43.46 -31.89 -16.46
N LYS A 35 42.21 -32.37 -16.53
CA LYS A 35 41.88 -33.71 -17.05
C LYS A 35 42.27 -33.90 -18.50
N ILE A 36 42.03 -32.90 -19.36
CA ILE A 36 42.42 -32.96 -20.77
C ILE A 36 43.95 -32.98 -20.90
N ILE A 37 44.65 -32.17 -20.13
CA ILE A 37 46.12 -32.14 -20.12
C ILE A 37 46.70 -33.48 -19.67
N ASP A 38 46.08 -34.12 -18.68
CA ASP A 38 46.51 -35.43 -18.20
C ASP A 38 46.37 -36.54 -19.25
N ILE A 39 45.46 -36.40 -20.21
CA ILE A 39 45.31 -37.35 -21.34
C ILE A 39 46.40 -37.12 -22.38
N VAL A 40 46.71 -35.87 -22.70
CA VAL A 40 47.66 -35.50 -23.77
C VAL A 40 49.10 -35.30 -23.28
N LYS A 41 49.38 -35.56 -22.00
CA LYS A 41 50.75 -35.46 -21.48
C LYS A 41 51.60 -36.57 -22.10
N GLY A 42 52.72 -36.17 -22.71
CA GLY A 42 53.62 -37.10 -23.39
C GLY A 42 53.31 -37.36 -24.86
N THR A 43 52.35 -36.65 -25.45
CA THR A 43 52.16 -36.67 -26.92
C THR A 43 53.34 -35.99 -27.62
N GLU A 44 53.91 -36.64 -28.63
CA GLU A 44 54.87 -36.04 -29.56
C GLU A 44 54.12 -35.51 -30.81
N LEU A 45 54.52 -34.35 -31.33
CA LEU A 45 53.84 -33.72 -32.48
C LEU A 45 54.49 -34.13 -33.80
N ASP A 46 53.65 -34.50 -34.77
CA ASP A 46 54.06 -34.71 -36.16
C ASP A 46 54.53 -33.40 -36.80
N GLU A 47 55.63 -33.46 -37.55
CA GLU A 47 56.28 -32.28 -38.13
C GLU A 47 55.36 -31.55 -39.12
N GLY A 48 55.21 -30.24 -38.94
CA GLY A 48 54.44 -29.37 -39.83
C GLY A 48 52.91 -29.48 -39.72
N THR A 49 52.38 -30.38 -38.88
CA THR A 49 50.93 -30.59 -38.75
C THR A 49 50.39 -29.99 -37.43
N PRO A 50 49.35 -29.13 -37.47
CA PRO A 50 48.72 -28.63 -36.26
C PRO A 50 48.10 -29.76 -35.42
N PHE A 51 48.30 -29.72 -34.10
CA PHE A 51 47.64 -30.63 -33.18
C PHE A 51 46.11 -30.52 -33.28
N SER A 52 45.42 -31.67 -33.31
CA SER A 52 43.97 -31.75 -33.13
C SER A 52 43.62 -33.02 -32.36
N PHE A 53 42.57 -32.98 -31.55
CA PHE A 53 42.17 -34.16 -30.78
C PHE A 53 41.70 -35.33 -31.67
N SER A 54 41.28 -35.04 -32.90
CA SER A 54 40.88 -36.06 -33.87
C SER A 54 42.06 -36.74 -34.53
N ALA A 55 43.07 -35.98 -34.97
CA ALA A 55 44.23 -36.56 -35.67
C ALA A 55 45.06 -37.47 -34.76
N TYR A 56 45.11 -37.15 -33.46
CA TYR A 56 45.90 -37.88 -32.46
C TYR A 56 45.08 -38.91 -31.65
N GLY A 57 43.85 -39.22 -32.06
CA GLY A 57 43.04 -40.28 -31.43
C GLY A 57 42.39 -39.95 -30.08
N TYR A 58 42.61 -38.76 -29.50
CA TYR A 58 42.08 -38.38 -28.18
C TYR A 58 40.60 -37.97 -28.15
N SER A 59 39.89 -38.00 -29.27
CA SER A 59 38.53 -37.46 -29.37
C SER A 59 37.50 -38.17 -28.49
N GLU A 60 37.62 -39.50 -28.33
CA GLU A 60 36.69 -40.29 -27.50
C GLU A 60 36.86 -40.02 -26.01
N GLU A 61 38.07 -39.66 -25.56
CA GLU A 61 38.38 -39.35 -24.16
C GLU A 61 38.08 -37.89 -23.81
N VAL A 62 38.36 -36.96 -24.73
CA VAL A 62 38.20 -35.51 -24.50
C VAL A 62 36.74 -35.06 -24.61
N THR A 63 35.96 -35.66 -25.53
CA THR A 63 34.56 -35.27 -25.76
C THR A 63 33.68 -35.41 -24.50
N PRO A 64 33.74 -36.51 -23.72
CA PRO A 64 33.02 -36.62 -22.44
C PRO A 64 33.41 -35.54 -21.43
N ILE A 65 34.69 -35.14 -21.35
CA ILE A 65 35.15 -34.09 -20.43
C ILE A 65 34.56 -32.74 -20.82
N LEU A 66 34.55 -32.41 -22.12
CA LEU A 66 33.94 -31.18 -22.63
C LEU A 66 32.43 -31.16 -22.42
N ARG A 67 31.74 -32.28 -22.64
CA ARG A 67 30.29 -32.41 -22.35
C ARG A 67 29.99 -32.26 -20.86
N SER A 68 30.80 -32.87 -19.99
CA SER A 68 30.69 -32.68 -18.53
C SER A 68 30.92 -31.22 -18.14
N MET A 69 31.91 -30.55 -18.75
CA MET A 69 32.17 -29.13 -18.52
C MET A 69 30.95 -28.29 -18.88
N TYR A 70 30.42 -28.49 -20.10
CA TYR A 70 29.20 -27.84 -20.58
C TYR A 70 28.05 -28.00 -19.57
N SER A 71 27.75 -29.23 -19.13
CA SER A 71 26.65 -29.48 -18.20
C SER A 71 26.87 -28.83 -16.83
N LYS A 72 28.11 -28.84 -16.31
CA LYS A 72 28.46 -28.18 -15.05
C LYS A 72 28.32 -26.65 -15.15
N VAL A 73 28.83 -26.04 -16.23
CA VAL A 73 28.73 -24.58 -16.46
C VAL A 73 27.27 -24.18 -16.64
N TYR A 74 26.48 -24.94 -17.40
CA TYR A 74 25.05 -24.70 -17.56
C TYR A 74 24.32 -24.78 -16.22
N LYS A 75 24.59 -25.81 -15.42
CA LYS A 75 23.99 -25.96 -14.09
C LYS A 75 24.37 -24.82 -13.16
N GLU A 76 25.63 -24.39 -13.18
CA GLU A 76 26.12 -23.28 -12.35
C GLU A 76 25.43 -21.96 -12.70
N ILE A 77 25.37 -21.60 -13.99
CA ILE A 77 24.75 -20.35 -14.42
C ILE A 77 23.23 -20.38 -14.19
N LYS A 78 22.56 -21.51 -14.53
CA LYS A 78 21.12 -21.67 -14.31
C LYS A 78 20.78 -21.64 -12.82
N GLY A 79 21.56 -22.32 -11.99
CA GLY A 79 21.40 -22.33 -10.54
C GLY A 79 21.64 -20.95 -9.93
N GLY A 80 22.71 -20.27 -10.33
CA GLY A 80 22.99 -18.89 -9.91
C GLY A 80 21.88 -17.92 -10.30
N ALA A 81 21.33 -18.03 -11.52
CA ALA A 81 20.23 -17.19 -11.97
C ALA A 81 18.95 -17.42 -11.14
N LYS A 82 18.63 -18.69 -10.84
CA LYS A 82 17.50 -19.03 -9.95
C LYS A 82 17.73 -18.48 -8.54
N ASN A 83 18.93 -18.61 -7.99
CA ASN A 83 19.26 -18.11 -6.65
C ASN A 83 19.13 -16.59 -6.58
N GLU A 84 19.62 -15.86 -7.59
CA GLU A 84 19.47 -14.40 -7.65
C GLU A 84 18.01 -13.97 -7.84
N TRP A 85 17.22 -14.72 -8.60
CA TRP A 85 15.78 -14.48 -8.73
C TRP A 85 15.05 -14.62 -7.39
N MET A 86 15.33 -15.69 -6.64
CA MET A 86 14.75 -15.90 -5.32
C MET A 86 15.22 -14.83 -4.32
N MET A 87 16.51 -14.46 -4.36
CA MET A 87 17.06 -13.40 -3.50
C MET A 87 16.40 -12.04 -3.77
N ALA A 88 16.13 -11.71 -5.03
CA ALA A 88 15.38 -10.51 -5.39
C ALA A 88 13.96 -10.57 -4.83
N ALA A 89 13.27 -11.70 -4.98
CA ALA A 89 11.95 -11.89 -4.39
C ALA A 89 11.98 -11.72 -2.87
N ASP A 90 12.97 -12.30 -2.17
CA ASP A 90 13.14 -12.15 -0.71
C ASP A 90 13.39 -10.68 -0.30
N ASN A 91 14.22 -9.95 -1.06
CA ASN A 91 14.46 -8.53 -0.80
C ASN A 91 13.19 -7.68 -0.99
N ASN A 92 12.34 -8.04 -1.95
CA ASN A 92 11.05 -7.39 -2.13
C ASN A 92 10.06 -7.77 -1.02
N ASP A 93 10.09 -8.99 -0.50
CA ASP A 93 9.28 -9.36 0.67
C ASP A 93 9.66 -8.52 1.90
N GLU A 94 10.96 -8.29 2.11
CA GLU A 94 11.43 -7.39 3.18
C GLU A 94 11.02 -5.94 2.94
N LEU A 95 10.92 -5.49 1.69
CA LEU A 95 10.37 -4.18 1.35
C LEU A 95 8.90 -4.09 1.76
N VAL A 96 8.06 -5.07 1.37
CA VAL A 96 6.63 -5.10 1.74
C VAL A 96 6.46 -5.14 3.26
N LYS A 97 7.21 -6.00 3.96
CA LYS A 97 7.19 -6.06 5.43
C LYS A 97 7.65 -4.76 6.10
N SER A 98 8.57 -4.03 5.48
CA SER A 98 9.04 -2.74 6.03
C SER A 98 7.97 -1.65 5.97
N ILE A 99 7.03 -1.76 5.02
CA ILE A 99 5.94 -0.80 4.82
C ILE A 99 4.72 -1.20 5.66
N PHE A 100 4.29 -2.46 5.57
CA PHE A 100 3.03 -2.94 6.18
C PHE A 100 3.23 -3.75 7.47
N GLY A 101 4.46 -3.88 7.95
CA GLY A 101 4.78 -4.69 9.13
C GLY A 101 4.96 -6.17 8.83
N VAL A 102 5.51 -6.89 9.81
CA VAL A 102 5.91 -8.31 9.64
C VAL A 102 4.70 -9.24 9.47
N ALA A 103 3.56 -8.90 10.09
CA ALA A 103 2.33 -9.68 10.02
C ALA A 103 1.70 -9.72 8.61
N SER A 104 2.10 -8.80 7.72
CA SER A 104 1.59 -8.76 6.33
C SER A 104 1.83 -10.06 5.55
N ILE A 105 2.82 -10.87 5.91
CA ILE A 105 3.06 -12.15 5.23
C ILE A 105 2.02 -13.23 5.56
N GLU A 106 1.34 -13.10 6.70
CA GLU A 106 0.32 -14.05 7.18
C GLU A 106 -1.10 -13.61 6.79
N ASP A 107 -1.24 -12.37 6.32
CA ASP A 107 -2.53 -11.79 5.94
C ASP A 107 -2.82 -11.98 4.44
N HIS A 108 -4.00 -12.52 4.16
CA HIS A 108 -4.47 -12.81 2.81
C HIS A 108 -4.55 -11.58 1.90
N HIS A 109 -4.83 -10.38 2.42
CA HIS A 109 -4.92 -9.15 1.61
C HIS A 109 -3.59 -8.82 0.91
N PHE A 110 -2.45 -9.23 1.51
CA PHE A 110 -1.12 -8.96 0.98
C PHE A 110 -0.50 -10.16 0.25
N ALA A 111 -1.16 -11.32 0.21
CA ALA A 111 -0.60 -12.55 -0.36
C ALA A 111 -0.12 -12.38 -1.82
N ARG A 112 -0.84 -11.57 -2.63
CA ARG A 112 -0.43 -11.23 -4.00
C ARG A 112 0.93 -10.52 -4.06
N PHE A 113 1.30 -9.78 -3.02
CA PHE A 113 2.57 -9.08 -2.92
C PHE A 113 3.71 -9.96 -2.44
N PHE A 114 3.57 -11.28 -2.26
CA PHE A 114 4.67 -12.20 -1.90
C PHE A 114 4.93 -13.30 -2.95
N GLN A 115 4.39 -13.13 -4.16
CA GLN A 115 4.58 -14.08 -5.26
C GLN A 115 6.02 -14.12 -5.77
N ARG A 116 6.50 -15.32 -6.12
CA ARG A 116 7.87 -15.54 -6.65
C ARG A 116 7.98 -15.42 -8.17
N ASN A 117 6.85 -15.31 -8.89
CA ASN A 117 6.80 -15.15 -10.33
C ASN A 117 7.59 -16.24 -11.11
N LEU A 118 7.36 -17.51 -10.77
CA LEU A 118 8.09 -18.64 -11.36
C LEU A 118 7.84 -18.79 -12.87
N GLU A 119 6.66 -18.44 -13.36
CA GLU A 119 6.35 -18.44 -14.80
C GLU A 119 7.20 -17.42 -15.58
N ALA A 120 7.44 -16.25 -14.98
CA ALA A 120 8.34 -15.25 -15.54
C ALA A 120 9.81 -15.73 -15.53
N LEU A 121 10.20 -16.50 -14.50
CA LEU A 121 11.52 -17.15 -14.46
C LEU A 121 11.67 -18.22 -15.57
N ASP A 122 10.63 -19.00 -15.84
CA ASP A 122 10.64 -19.98 -16.94
C ASP A 122 10.71 -19.28 -18.30
N THR A 123 9.98 -18.18 -18.47
CA THR A 123 10.06 -17.31 -19.66
C THR A 123 11.47 -16.72 -19.82
N PHE A 124 12.08 -16.30 -18.72
CA PHE A 124 13.46 -15.84 -18.69
C PHE A 124 14.43 -16.92 -19.19
N PHE A 125 14.28 -18.18 -18.78
CA PHE A 125 15.16 -19.26 -19.26
C PHE A 125 14.86 -19.71 -20.70
N ALA A 126 13.62 -19.57 -21.15
CA ALA A 126 13.20 -19.88 -22.51
C ALA A 126 13.63 -18.81 -23.54
N ARG A 127 14.02 -17.61 -23.09
CA ARG A 127 14.32 -16.48 -23.97
C ARG A 127 15.49 -16.77 -24.91
N LYS A 128 15.39 -16.20 -26.11
CA LYS A 128 16.47 -16.22 -27.12
C LYS A 128 17.06 -14.82 -27.29
N GLU A 129 18.38 -14.72 -27.17
CA GLU A 129 19.14 -13.51 -27.44
C GLU A 129 20.01 -13.74 -28.67
N HIS A 130 19.85 -12.89 -29.69
CA HIS A 130 20.46 -13.10 -31.01
C HIS A 130 20.21 -14.51 -31.58
N GLY A 131 19.00 -15.03 -31.36
CA GLY A 131 18.58 -16.36 -31.82
C GLY A 131 19.04 -17.52 -30.94
N LEU A 132 19.81 -17.28 -29.87
CA LEU A 132 20.38 -18.33 -29.01
C LEU A 132 19.81 -18.30 -27.60
N ASN A 133 19.50 -19.49 -27.07
CA ASN A 133 19.19 -19.65 -25.64
C ASN A 133 20.48 -19.86 -24.80
N LEU A 134 20.34 -19.92 -23.48
CA LEU A 134 21.48 -20.08 -22.56
C LEU A 134 22.32 -21.32 -22.86
N SER A 135 21.68 -22.46 -23.12
CA SER A 135 22.35 -23.73 -23.45
C SER A 135 23.20 -23.59 -24.71
N GLN A 136 22.64 -23.02 -25.77
CA GLN A 136 23.33 -22.82 -27.05
C GLN A 136 24.51 -21.86 -26.92
N LYS A 137 24.40 -20.81 -26.09
CA LYS A 137 25.53 -19.91 -25.80
C LYS A 137 26.69 -20.64 -25.13
N ILE A 138 26.41 -21.48 -24.13
CA ILE A 138 27.44 -22.24 -23.39
C ILE A 138 28.03 -23.34 -24.29
N TRP A 139 27.22 -23.96 -25.13
CA TRP A 139 27.70 -24.93 -26.12
C TRP A 139 28.71 -24.30 -27.07
N ARG A 140 28.42 -23.11 -27.63
CA ARG A 140 29.38 -22.36 -28.46
C ARG A 140 30.69 -22.07 -27.75
N TYR A 141 30.66 -21.75 -26.45
CA TYR A 141 31.90 -21.55 -25.68
C TYR A 141 32.67 -22.85 -25.45
N THR A 142 31.98 -23.98 -25.42
CA THR A 142 32.61 -25.31 -25.32
C THR A 142 33.33 -25.67 -26.62
N GLU A 143 32.71 -25.39 -27.77
CA GLU A 143 33.33 -25.53 -29.09
C GLU A 143 34.54 -24.60 -29.25
N GLN A 144 34.38 -23.33 -28.85
CA GLN A 144 35.46 -22.35 -28.86
C GLN A 144 36.65 -22.81 -27.98
N LEU A 145 36.37 -23.33 -26.79
CA LEU A 145 37.42 -23.87 -25.91
C LEU A 145 38.17 -25.03 -26.56
N LYS A 146 37.47 -25.95 -27.23
CA LYS A 146 38.13 -27.09 -27.91
C LYS A 146 39.20 -26.60 -28.88
N THR A 147 38.87 -25.64 -29.73
CA THR A 147 39.82 -25.05 -30.69
C THR A 147 40.95 -24.31 -29.99
N GLU A 148 40.64 -23.49 -28.97
CA GLU A 148 41.66 -22.79 -28.17
C GLU A 148 42.64 -23.76 -27.50
N LEU A 149 42.17 -24.93 -27.05
CA LEU A 149 42.99 -25.97 -26.46
C LEU A 149 43.88 -26.66 -27.48
N GLU A 150 43.34 -27.00 -28.66
CA GLU A 150 44.12 -27.59 -29.75
C GLU A 150 45.28 -26.66 -30.16
N ASP A 151 44.99 -25.36 -30.32
CA ASP A 151 46.00 -24.34 -30.61
C ASP A 151 47.03 -24.18 -29.49
N SER A 152 46.58 -24.17 -28.24
CA SER A 152 47.45 -24.01 -27.07
C SER A 152 48.35 -25.22 -26.84
N LEU A 153 47.83 -26.42 -27.07
CA LEU A 153 48.57 -27.68 -26.95
C LEU A 153 49.61 -27.81 -28.06
N ALA A 154 49.25 -27.51 -29.31
CA ALA A 154 50.19 -27.49 -30.44
C ALA A 154 51.42 -26.65 -30.12
N LEU A 155 51.20 -25.47 -29.54
CA LEU A 155 52.28 -24.55 -29.21
C LEU A 155 53.08 -25.00 -27.97
N ALA A 156 52.40 -25.40 -26.89
CA ALA A 156 53.09 -25.72 -25.64
C ALA A 156 53.89 -27.03 -25.70
N ILE A 157 53.38 -28.05 -26.41
CA ILE A 157 54.09 -29.30 -26.68
C ILE A 157 55.25 -29.03 -27.66
N GLY A 158 55.01 -28.25 -28.71
CA GLY A 158 56.06 -27.84 -29.65
C GLY A 158 57.23 -27.13 -28.96
N GLU A 159 56.96 -26.20 -28.06
CA GLU A 159 57.98 -25.51 -27.24
C GLU A 159 58.81 -26.45 -26.33
N GLY A 160 58.48 -27.74 -26.24
CA GLY A 160 59.13 -28.68 -25.33
C GLY A 160 58.81 -28.40 -23.86
N THR A 161 57.63 -27.83 -23.57
CA THR A 161 57.25 -27.49 -22.20
C THR A 161 57.17 -28.78 -21.36
N PRO A 162 57.93 -28.90 -20.25
CA PRO A 162 57.87 -30.09 -19.40
C PRO A 162 56.45 -30.36 -18.90
N ALA A 163 56.07 -31.64 -18.77
CA ALA A 163 54.71 -32.05 -18.40
C ALA A 163 54.21 -31.40 -17.10
N ASN A 164 55.10 -31.17 -16.12
CA ASN A 164 54.78 -30.50 -14.85
C ASN A 164 54.49 -28.99 -14.98
N ARG A 165 54.84 -28.35 -16.11
CA ARG A 165 54.58 -26.93 -16.41
C ARG A 165 53.58 -26.72 -17.54
N LEU A 166 53.23 -27.77 -18.27
CA LEU A 166 52.32 -27.76 -19.41
C LEU A 166 50.98 -27.09 -19.05
N ALA A 167 50.40 -27.44 -17.91
CA ALA A 167 49.14 -26.86 -17.45
C ALA A 167 49.21 -25.36 -17.15
N THR A 168 50.30 -24.91 -16.52
CA THR A 168 50.48 -23.48 -16.24
C THR A 168 50.63 -22.69 -17.53
N LYS A 169 51.37 -23.26 -18.50
CA LYS A 169 51.60 -22.63 -19.80
C LYS A 169 50.32 -22.51 -20.63
N ILE A 170 49.52 -23.58 -20.70
CA ILE A 170 48.24 -23.58 -21.40
C ILE A 170 47.27 -22.59 -20.73
N GLN A 171 47.22 -22.51 -19.40
CA GLN A 171 46.40 -21.51 -18.71
C GLN A 171 46.79 -20.08 -19.06
N GLN A 172 48.09 -19.76 -19.16
CA GLN A 172 48.55 -18.43 -19.59
C GLN A 172 48.05 -18.11 -21.00
N TYR A 173 48.11 -19.10 -21.90
CA TYR A 173 47.66 -18.99 -23.27
C TYR A 173 46.14 -18.80 -23.40
N LEU A 174 45.34 -19.53 -22.62
CA LEU A 174 43.88 -19.37 -22.60
C LEU A 174 43.44 -18.04 -21.97
N GLN A 175 44.24 -17.47 -21.06
CA GLN A 175 43.97 -16.17 -20.45
C GLN A 175 44.34 -14.99 -21.35
N ASP A 176 45.39 -15.14 -22.16
CA ASP A 176 45.92 -14.13 -23.08
C ASP A 176 46.07 -14.67 -24.52
N PRO A 177 44.95 -14.90 -25.20
CA PRO A 177 44.93 -15.48 -26.54
C PRO A 177 45.57 -14.57 -27.61
N ASP A 178 45.84 -13.29 -27.33
CA ASP A 178 46.56 -12.40 -28.25
C ASP A 178 48.00 -12.86 -28.50
N ARG A 179 48.58 -13.64 -27.59
CA ARG A 179 49.96 -14.18 -27.73
C ARG A 179 50.13 -15.16 -28.89
N PHE A 180 49.04 -15.73 -29.40
CA PHE A 180 49.07 -16.66 -30.55
C PHE A 180 49.16 -15.95 -31.90
N TYR A 181 48.87 -14.66 -31.95
CA TYR A 181 48.65 -13.97 -33.21
C TYR A 181 49.53 -12.73 -33.34
N ARG A 182 50.11 -12.52 -34.53
CA ARG A 182 50.88 -11.32 -34.85
C ARG A 182 50.47 -10.78 -36.21
N ARG A 183 50.45 -9.46 -36.31
CA ARG A 183 50.11 -8.75 -37.54
C ARG A 183 51.36 -8.55 -38.38
N PHE A 184 51.34 -9.04 -39.61
CA PHE A 184 52.42 -8.88 -40.57
C PHE A 184 52.02 -7.94 -41.69
N ARG A 185 52.95 -7.10 -42.11
CA ARG A 185 52.82 -6.28 -43.32
C ARG A 185 53.23 -7.16 -44.50
N VAL A 186 52.30 -7.43 -45.41
CA VAL A 186 52.53 -8.25 -46.59
C VAL A 186 52.15 -7.46 -47.84
N LYS A 187 52.84 -7.71 -48.95
CA LYS A 187 52.50 -7.11 -50.24
C LYS A 187 51.23 -7.80 -50.76
N ILE A 188 50.16 -7.05 -50.96
CA ILE A 188 48.86 -7.54 -51.48
C ILE A 188 48.64 -7.20 -52.95
N GLY A 189 49.46 -6.31 -53.51
CA GLY A 189 49.41 -5.93 -54.91
C GLY A 189 50.44 -4.86 -55.26
N GLU A 190 50.31 -4.29 -56.44
CA GLU A 190 51.05 -3.11 -56.92
C GLU A 190 50.03 -2.10 -57.45
N ASP A 191 50.31 -0.80 -57.30
CA ASP A 191 49.49 0.26 -57.90
C ASP A 191 49.79 0.44 -59.40
N GLU A 192 49.05 1.32 -60.06
CA GLU A 192 49.18 1.59 -61.51
C GLU A 192 50.60 2.07 -61.93
N ASN A 193 51.43 2.47 -60.97
CA ASN A 193 52.82 2.93 -61.18
C ASN A 193 53.86 1.89 -60.72
N GLY A 194 53.46 0.65 -60.41
CA GLY A 194 54.35 -0.42 -59.99
C GLY A 194 54.84 -0.32 -58.54
N GLN A 195 54.26 0.56 -57.70
CA GLN A 195 54.62 0.61 -56.29
C GLN A 195 53.88 -0.48 -55.50
N PRO A 196 54.57 -1.22 -54.62
CA PRO A 196 53.96 -2.29 -53.83
C PRO A 196 52.92 -1.75 -52.85
N ILE A 197 51.66 -2.16 -53.03
CA ILE A 197 50.58 -1.94 -52.08
C ILE A 197 50.73 -2.97 -50.96
N TYR A 198 50.92 -2.47 -49.75
CA TYR A 198 51.06 -3.29 -48.56
C TYR A 198 49.75 -3.36 -47.79
N GLY A 199 49.39 -4.57 -47.39
CA GLY A 199 48.30 -4.90 -46.50
C GLY A 199 48.79 -5.50 -45.23
N ARG A 200 47.84 -5.83 -44.36
CA ARG A 200 48.12 -6.44 -43.07
C ARG A 200 47.34 -7.73 -42.96
N ILE A 201 48.05 -8.85 -42.82
CA ILE A 201 47.45 -10.15 -42.52
C ILE A 201 47.81 -10.55 -41.09
N TRP A 202 46.89 -11.28 -40.46
CA TRP A 202 47.12 -11.91 -39.17
C TRP A 202 47.69 -13.29 -39.42
N LYS A 203 48.78 -13.60 -38.73
CA LYS A 203 49.37 -14.94 -38.75
C LYS A 203 49.30 -15.55 -37.36
N ARG A 204 49.12 -16.87 -37.30
CA ARG A 204 49.15 -17.67 -36.06
C ARG A 204 50.55 -18.23 -35.84
N ARG A 205 50.99 -18.23 -34.59
CA ARG A 205 52.27 -18.75 -34.16
C ARG A 205 52.21 -20.28 -34.08
N ILE A 206 53.13 -20.95 -34.78
CA ILE A 206 53.35 -22.39 -34.68
C ILE A 206 54.82 -22.66 -34.35
N TRP A 207 55.09 -23.80 -33.74
CA TRP A 207 56.46 -24.24 -33.48
C TRP A 207 57.00 -25.08 -34.64
N SER A 208 58.26 -24.84 -35.04
CA SER A 208 58.97 -25.67 -36.03
C SER A 208 60.07 -26.47 -35.31
N ALA A 209 59.94 -27.78 -35.27
CA ALA A 209 60.94 -28.67 -34.66
C ALA A 209 62.29 -28.59 -35.38
N THR A 210 62.28 -28.48 -36.71
CA THR A 210 63.48 -28.37 -37.58
C THR A 210 64.36 -27.16 -37.26
N ASP A 211 63.74 -25.99 -37.09
CA ASP A 211 64.46 -24.71 -36.92
C ASP A 211 64.57 -24.28 -35.45
N GLN A 212 64.05 -25.09 -34.52
CA GLN A 212 63.91 -24.78 -33.09
C GLN A 212 63.38 -23.35 -32.83
N SER A 213 62.45 -22.89 -33.67
CA SER A 213 61.97 -21.51 -33.66
C SER A 213 60.50 -21.39 -34.04
N TYR A 214 59.92 -20.22 -33.75
CA TYR A 214 58.52 -19.92 -34.05
C TYR A 214 58.34 -19.55 -35.52
N LYS A 215 57.46 -20.26 -36.22
CA LYS A 215 56.97 -19.91 -37.56
C LYS A 215 55.57 -19.30 -37.50
N TRP A 216 55.23 -18.53 -38.53
CA TRP A 216 53.96 -17.82 -38.62
C TRP A 216 53.20 -18.30 -39.86
N ILE A 217 52.05 -18.93 -39.64
CA ILE A 217 51.17 -19.39 -40.72
C ILE A 217 49.97 -18.47 -40.88
N ASP A 218 49.45 -18.40 -42.10
CA ASP A 218 48.25 -17.63 -42.37
C ASP A 218 47.04 -18.30 -41.69
N ASP A 219 46.21 -17.51 -41.02
CA ASP A 219 44.97 -17.97 -40.37
C ASP A 219 43.87 -16.95 -40.62
N ASP A 220 42.61 -17.36 -40.45
CA ASP A 220 41.45 -16.52 -40.76
C ASP A 220 41.40 -15.30 -39.82
N PRO A 221 41.39 -14.05 -40.35
CA PRO A 221 41.24 -12.83 -39.56
C PRO A 221 40.01 -12.80 -38.64
N ARG A 222 38.95 -13.56 -38.96
CA ARG A 222 37.73 -13.67 -38.14
C ARG A 222 37.94 -14.42 -36.83
N LYS A 223 38.90 -15.34 -36.77
CA LYS A 223 39.31 -15.99 -35.51
C LYS A 223 40.05 -15.02 -34.59
N TYR A 224 40.74 -14.04 -35.17
CA TYR A 224 41.46 -13.00 -34.44
C TYR A 224 40.55 -11.85 -33.97
N HIS A 225 39.52 -11.51 -34.73
CA HIS A 225 38.53 -10.47 -34.39
C HIS A 225 37.15 -11.09 -34.21
N PRO A 226 36.84 -11.69 -33.05
CA PRO A 226 35.54 -12.32 -32.81
C PRO A 226 34.37 -11.33 -32.84
N GLY A 227 34.66 -10.03 -32.88
CA GLY A 227 33.68 -8.94 -32.94
C GLY A 227 33.72 -8.07 -31.69
N LYS A 228 33.11 -6.89 -31.76
CA LYS A 228 33.01 -5.99 -30.61
C LYS A 228 32.17 -6.66 -29.52
N GLY A 229 32.71 -6.70 -28.30
CA GLY A 229 32.00 -7.26 -27.15
C GLY A 229 32.05 -8.79 -27.03
N MET A 230 32.90 -9.50 -27.77
CA MET A 230 33.24 -10.91 -27.50
C MET A 230 34.72 -11.05 -27.16
N TYR A 231 35.03 -11.82 -26.11
CA TYR A 231 36.40 -12.17 -25.79
C TYR A 231 36.88 -13.28 -26.72
N ARG A 232 38.18 -13.27 -27.02
CA ARG A 232 38.85 -14.38 -27.69
C ARG A 232 38.97 -15.63 -26.83
N SER A 233 38.85 -15.47 -25.51
CA SER A 233 38.90 -16.55 -24.54
C SER A 233 37.49 -17.02 -24.21
N SER A 234 37.18 -18.27 -24.54
CA SER A 234 35.94 -18.97 -24.19
C SER A 234 35.63 -18.87 -22.70
N TYR A 235 36.67 -19.04 -21.88
CA TYR A 235 36.64 -18.89 -20.44
C TYR A 235 36.17 -17.49 -20.00
N ARG A 236 36.75 -16.41 -20.54
CA ARG A 236 36.32 -15.03 -20.19
C ARG A 236 34.89 -14.75 -20.65
N ASN A 237 34.48 -15.30 -21.79
CA ASN A 237 33.10 -15.22 -22.26
C ASN A 237 32.13 -15.92 -21.32
N ALA A 238 32.44 -17.14 -20.86
CA ALA A 238 31.61 -17.89 -19.91
C ALA A 238 31.49 -17.17 -18.56
N GLN A 239 32.59 -16.60 -18.04
CA GLN A 239 32.53 -15.81 -16.82
C GLN A 239 31.69 -14.53 -16.98
N ARG A 240 31.80 -13.83 -18.11
CA ARG A 240 30.93 -12.68 -18.42
C ARG A 240 29.47 -13.10 -18.48
N LEU A 241 29.19 -14.22 -19.15
CA LEU A 241 27.84 -14.75 -19.27
C LEU A 241 27.26 -15.05 -17.88
N ALA A 242 28.03 -15.71 -17.01
CA ALA A 242 27.62 -15.97 -15.63
C ALA A 242 27.24 -14.68 -14.88
N ARG A 243 28.09 -13.64 -14.92
CA ARG A 243 27.80 -12.35 -14.27
C ARG A 243 26.59 -11.64 -14.87
N THR A 244 26.46 -11.69 -16.19
CA THR A 244 25.41 -10.95 -16.91
C THR A 244 24.06 -11.63 -16.72
N GLU A 245 23.96 -12.94 -16.93
CA GLU A 245 22.72 -13.71 -16.80
C GLU A 245 22.18 -13.68 -15.37
N THR A 246 23.05 -13.85 -14.36
CA THR A 246 22.61 -13.81 -12.95
C THR A 246 22.12 -12.42 -12.53
N ASN A 247 22.77 -11.35 -12.97
CA ASN A 247 22.30 -9.98 -12.72
C ASN A 247 21.00 -9.65 -13.45
N ILE A 248 20.83 -10.08 -14.70
CA ILE A 248 19.57 -9.88 -15.43
C ILE A 248 18.44 -10.65 -14.74
N ALA A 249 18.69 -11.86 -14.23
CA ALA A 249 17.70 -12.63 -13.47
C ALA A 249 17.23 -11.88 -12.22
N TYR A 250 18.17 -11.35 -11.42
CA TYR A 250 17.86 -10.52 -10.25
C TYR A 250 16.96 -9.34 -10.62
N ARG A 251 17.37 -8.55 -11.62
CA ARG A 251 16.66 -7.32 -12.03
C ARG A 251 15.32 -7.59 -12.71
N SER A 252 15.21 -8.71 -13.41
CA SER A 252 13.94 -9.14 -14.00
C SER A 252 12.95 -9.50 -12.91
N SER A 253 13.39 -10.22 -11.87
CA SER A 253 12.56 -10.51 -10.71
C SER A 253 12.07 -9.22 -10.03
N ASP A 254 12.97 -8.26 -9.77
CA ASP A 254 12.60 -6.94 -9.23
C ASP A 254 11.53 -6.26 -10.10
N TYR A 255 11.71 -6.25 -11.43
CA TYR A 255 10.74 -5.66 -12.35
C TYR A 255 9.35 -6.30 -12.21
N GLU A 256 9.26 -7.63 -12.31
CA GLU A 256 7.98 -8.34 -12.20
C GLU A 256 7.32 -8.12 -10.83
N ARG A 257 8.12 -8.05 -9.76
CA ARG A 257 7.63 -7.76 -8.41
C ARG A 257 7.11 -6.34 -8.32
N TRP A 258 7.85 -5.34 -8.79
CA TRP A 258 7.43 -3.94 -8.72
C TRP A 258 6.18 -3.64 -9.54
N GLN A 259 5.92 -4.36 -10.65
CA GLN A 259 4.64 -4.21 -11.38
C GLN A 259 3.42 -4.64 -10.54
N GLN A 260 3.62 -5.52 -9.56
CA GLN A 260 2.55 -5.99 -8.66
C GLN A 260 2.38 -5.09 -7.43
N LEU A 261 3.29 -4.13 -7.21
CA LEU A 261 3.28 -3.26 -6.03
C LEU A 261 2.72 -1.87 -6.41
N PRO A 262 1.46 -1.55 -6.07
CA PRO A 262 0.77 -0.33 -6.51
C PRO A 262 1.41 0.95 -5.94
N PHE A 263 2.12 0.82 -4.82
CA PHE A 263 2.82 1.91 -4.16
C PHE A 263 4.21 2.21 -4.73
N VAL A 264 4.66 1.47 -5.77
CA VAL A 264 5.88 1.80 -6.50
C VAL A 264 5.55 2.76 -7.64
N ILE A 265 5.82 4.05 -7.42
CA ILE A 265 5.46 5.15 -8.31
C ILE A 265 6.51 5.45 -9.39
N GLY A 266 7.65 4.77 -9.34
CA GLY A 266 8.75 4.91 -10.29
C GLY A 266 9.94 4.03 -9.94
N ILE A 267 10.97 4.03 -10.79
CA ILE A 267 12.24 3.36 -10.51
C ILE A 267 13.40 4.33 -10.62
N LYS A 268 14.35 4.26 -9.68
CA LYS A 268 15.58 5.04 -9.71
C LYS A 268 16.76 4.17 -10.10
N ILE A 269 17.28 4.39 -11.31
CA ILE A 269 18.50 3.73 -11.80
C ILE A 269 19.72 4.43 -11.19
N CYS A 270 20.49 3.68 -10.42
CA CYS A 270 21.66 4.15 -9.68
C CYS A 270 22.95 3.57 -10.25
N LEU A 271 23.97 4.41 -10.34
CA LEU A 271 25.32 4.00 -10.73
C LEU A 271 25.95 3.08 -9.70
N SER A 272 26.79 2.18 -10.21
CA SER A 272 27.66 1.38 -9.36
C SER A 272 28.93 2.12 -9.00
N ASN A 273 29.49 1.92 -7.80
CA ASN A 273 30.78 2.50 -7.42
C ASN A 273 31.98 1.94 -8.22
N ASN A 274 31.73 1.03 -9.18
CA ASN A 274 32.73 0.37 -9.99
C ASN A 274 32.63 0.82 -11.46
N HIS A 275 32.65 2.14 -11.66
CA HIS A 275 32.65 2.78 -12.98
C HIS A 275 34.04 3.43 -13.23
N PRO A 276 35.06 2.63 -13.60
CA PRO A 276 36.43 3.15 -13.75
C PRO A 276 36.59 4.04 -14.98
N VAL A 277 35.70 3.91 -15.97
CA VAL A 277 35.67 4.71 -17.20
C VAL A 277 34.23 5.17 -17.41
N PRO A 278 33.99 6.46 -17.71
CA PRO A 278 32.66 6.94 -18.03
C PRO A 278 32.04 6.15 -19.20
N ASP A 279 30.79 5.73 -19.05
CA ASP A 279 30.04 5.00 -20.07
C ASP A 279 28.56 5.39 -20.09
N ILE A 280 27.76 4.72 -20.92
CA ILE A 280 26.33 4.98 -21.11
C ILE A 280 25.52 5.01 -19.80
N CYS A 281 25.94 4.28 -18.76
CA CYS A 281 25.28 4.31 -17.46
C CYS A 281 25.33 5.70 -16.81
N ASP A 282 26.39 6.48 -17.04
CA ASP A 282 26.56 7.80 -16.45
C ASP A 282 25.53 8.80 -16.98
N ASP A 283 25.24 8.71 -18.28
CA ASP A 283 24.30 9.57 -18.99
C ASP A 283 22.84 9.19 -18.69
N LEU A 284 22.58 7.87 -18.59
CA LEU A 284 21.23 7.31 -18.48
C LEU A 284 20.80 6.99 -17.03
N LYS A 285 21.54 7.45 -16.02
CA LYS A 285 21.08 7.36 -14.63
C LYS A 285 19.94 8.34 -14.39
N GLY A 286 19.01 7.98 -13.51
CA GLY A 286 17.90 8.87 -13.17
C GLY A 286 16.68 8.15 -12.65
N ILE A 287 15.57 8.89 -12.56
CA ILE A 287 14.27 8.37 -12.15
C ILE A 287 13.44 8.16 -13.40
N TYR A 288 12.96 6.93 -13.58
CA TYR A 288 12.18 6.47 -14.71
C TYR A 288 10.77 6.05 -14.24
N PRO A 289 9.81 5.99 -15.16
CA PRO A 289 8.49 5.43 -14.89
C PRO A 289 8.56 3.99 -14.35
N SER A 290 7.54 3.59 -13.57
CA SER A 290 7.52 2.28 -12.89
C SER A 290 7.44 1.10 -13.85
N ASP A 291 6.91 1.30 -15.07
CA ASP A 291 6.82 0.31 -16.14
C ASP A 291 8.14 0.08 -16.90
N THR A 292 9.19 0.85 -16.59
CA THR A 292 10.49 0.76 -17.28
C THR A 292 11.24 -0.51 -16.86
N LYS A 293 11.52 -1.41 -17.79
CA LYS A 293 12.25 -2.66 -17.54
C LYS A 293 13.76 -2.45 -17.57
N PHE A 294 14.39 -2.39 -16.40
CA PHE A 294 15.85 -2.24 -16.29
C PHE A 294 16.56 -3.59 -16.08
N THR A 295 17.00 -4.23 -17.17
CA THR A 295 17.85 -5.44 -17.12
C THR A 295 19.36 -5.13 -17.10
N GLY A 296 19.73 -3.87 -17.36
CA GLY A 296 21.10 -3.37 -17.47
C GLY A 296 21.34 -2.68 -18.81
N PHE A 297 22.25 -1.71 -18.86
CA PHE A 297 22.53 -0.99 -20.13
C PHE A 297 23.49 -1.74 -21.06
N HIS A 298 24.40 -2.55 -20.51
CA HIS A 298 25.44 -3.27 -21.26
C HIS A 298 25.83 -4.59 -20.56
N PRO A 299 26.56 -5.50 -21.23
CA PRO A 299 27.11 -6.69 -20.58
C PRO A 299 28.02 -6.33 -19.39
N ASN A 300 28.04 -7.17 -18.35
CA ASN A 300 28.71 -6.86 -17.07
C ASN A 300 28.22 -5.57 -16.37
N CYS A 301 27.06 -5.01 -16.73
CA CYS A 301 26.52 -3.84 -16.05
C CYS A 301 26.28 -4.17 -14.58
N ARG A 302 26.84 -3.32 -13.70
CA ARG A 302 26.84 -3.45 -12.24
C ARG A 302 25.91 -2.43 -11.54
N CYS A 303 25.26 -1.58 -12.31
CA CYS A 303 24.27 -0.60 -11.84
C CYS A 303 23.04 -1.31 -11.28
N TYR A 304 22.24 -0.63 -10.47
CA TYR A 304 21.08 -1.24 -9.84
C TYR A 304 19.90 -0.26 -9.84
N ALA A 305 18.68 -0.79 -9.80
CA ALA A 305 17.49 0.01 -9.65
C ALA A 305 17.01 -0.02 -8.19
N LYS A 306 16.33 1.04 -7.77
CA LYS A 306 15.61 1.12 -6.49
C LYS A 306 14.17 1.55 -6.78
N PRO A 307 13.17 0.97 -6.10
CA PRO A 307 11.81 1.47 -6.22
C PRO A 307 11.74 2.87 -5.61
N VAL A 308 10.99 3.75 -6.27
CA VAL A 308 10.53 5.02 -5.70
C VAL A 308 9.14 4.75 -5.15
N LEU A 309 8.96 4.96 -3.85
CA LEU A 309 7.71 4.68 -3.16
C LEU A 309 6.81 5.92 -3.15
N ALA A 310 5.51 5.69 -3.12
CA ALA A 310 4.50 6.70 -2.81
C ALA A 310 4.79 7.38 -1.46
N ASP A 311 4.29 8.60 -1.29
CA ASP A 311 4.42 9.30 -0.01
C ASP A 311 3.61 8.61 1.11
N LYS A 312 3.90 8.96 2.36
CA LYS A 312 3.28 8.26 3.50
C LYS A 312 1.75 8.39 3.52
N ALA A 313 1.23 9.58 3.19
CA ALA A 313 -0.21 9.82 3.18
C ALA A 313 -0.92 8.99 2.09
N THR A 314 -0.30 8.86 0.91
CA THR A 314 -0.82 8.04 -0.18
C THR A 314 -0.71 6.55 0.13
N LEU A 315 0.38 6.12 0.78
CA LEU A 315 0.55 4.76 1.28
C LEU A 315 -0.55 4.36 2.27
N ASP A 316 -0.88 5.24 3.22
CA ASP A 316 -1.93 4.99 4.22
C ASP A 316 -3.31 4.83 3.53
N LYS A 317 -3.63 5.66 2.53
CA LYS A 317 -4.86 5.52 1.71
C LYS A 317 -4.88 4.24 0.88
N MET A 318 -3.74 3.85 0.30
CA MET A 318 -3.62 2.59 -0.43
C MET A 318 -3.78 1.39 0.50
N LEU A 319 -3.30 1.49 1.74
CA LEU A 319 -3.46 0.46 2.76
C LEU A 319 -4.92 0.29 3.15
N GLU A 320 -5.65 1.37 3.42
CA GLU A 320 -7.10 1.33 3.68
C GLU A 320 -7.84 0.56 2.59
N LYS A 321 -7.62 0.92 1.31
CA LYS A 321 -8.21 0.18 0.18
C LYS A 321 -7.83 -1.30 0.14
N ILE A 322 -6.59 -1.65 0.49
CA ILE A 322 -6.15 -3.06 0.54
C ILE A 322 -6.90 -3.83 1.63
N MET A 323 -7.14 -3.20 2.80
CA MET A 323 -7.86 -3.81 3.91
C MET A 323 -9.37 -3.92 3.65
N ASP A 324 -9.91 -3.05 2.79
CA ASP A 324 -11.31 -3.06 2.34
C ASP A 324 -11.55 -3.97 1.11
N ASP A 325 -10.57 -4.79 0.70
CA ASP A 325 -10.58 -5.61 -0.52
C ASP A 325 -10.77 -4.81 -1.84
N GLU A 326 -10.47 -3.51 -1.82
CA GLU A 326 -10.54 -2.61 -2.98
C GLU A 326 -9.20 -2.51 -3.74
N ASN A 327 -9.23 -1.90 -4.93
CA ASN A 327 -8.03 -1.75 -5.76
C ASN A 327 -7.19 -0.51 -5.35
N PRO A 328 -6.01 -0.68 -4.73
CA PRO A 328 -5.15 0.44 -4.33
C PRO A 328 -4.60 1.25 -5.52
N ALA A 329 -4.60 0.71 -6.73
CA ALA A 329 -4.12 1.42 -7.92
C ALA A 329 -5.03 2.58 -8.36
N GLU A 330 -6.23 2.70 -7.79
CA GLU A 330 -7.13 3.85 -8.01
C GLU A 330 -6.60 5.13 -7.34
N ILE A 331 -5.81 4.99 -6.28
CA ILE A 331 -5.18 6.13 -5.60
C ILE A 331 -3.99 6.60 -6.43
N LYS A 332 -4.14 7.78 -7.05
CA LYS A 332 -3.07 8.39 -7.85
C LYS A 332 -2.19 9.27 -6.96
N ASP A 333 -0.92 8.88 -6.81
CA ASP A 333 0.10 9.70 -6.16
C ASP A 333 0.47 10.88 -7.09
N PRO A 334 0.46 12.15 -6.60
CA PRO A 334 0.86 13.31 -7.41
C PRO A 334 2.34 13.29 -7.83
N GLY A 335 3.18 12.52 -7.13
CA GLY A 335 4.58 12.27 -7.42
C GLY A 335 4.84 11.13 -8.42
N ILE A 336 3.80 10.54 -9.02
CA ILE A 336 3.98 9.50 -10.06
C ILE A 336 4.91 9.97 -11.17
N VAL A 337 5.88 9.13 -11.51
CA VAL A 337 6.87 9.42 -12.54
C VAL A 337 6.32 8.94 -13.88
N ASN A 338 5.80 9.86 -14.68
CA ASN A 338 5.26 9.54 -16.01
C ASN A 338 6.28 9.67 -17.14
N GLU A 339 7.34 10.45 -16.93
CA GLU A 339 8.31 10.80 -17.97
C GLU A 339 9.72 10.34 -17.57
N PRO A 340 10.54 9.87 -18.52
CA PRO A 340 11.93 9.55 -18.26
C PRO A 340 12.74 10.84 -17.99
N PRO A 341 13.97 10.71 -17.43
CA PRO A 341 14.82 11.86 -17.16
C PRO A 341 15.07 12.72 -18.39
N GLY A 342 15.20 14.04 -18.21
CA GLY A 342 15.53 14.96 -19.30
C GLY A 342 16.84 14.58 -20.02
N THR A 343 17.84 14.09 -19.28
CA THR A 343 19.11 13.59 -19.82
C THR A 343 18.92 12.42 -20.78
N PHE A 344 18.01 11.51 -20.48
CA PHE A 344 17.67 10.39 -21.36
C PHE A 344 17.07 10.90 -22.68
N ARG A 345 16.14 11.87 -22.63
CA ARG A 345 15.53 12.43 -23.84
C ARG A 345 16.54 13.11 -24.74
N THR A 346 17.44 13.92 -24.15
CA THR A 346 18.55 14.55 -24.90
C THR A 346 19.46 13.51 -25.52
N TRP A 347 19.91 12.53 -24.74
CA TRP A 347 20.77 11.45 -25.22
C TRP A 347 20.13 10.66 -26.37
N MET A 348 18.82 10.38 -26.28
CA MET A 348 18.10 9.67 -27.33
C MET A 348 18.01 10.46 -28.64
N ARG A 349 17.82 11.78 -28.57
CA ARG A 349 17.83 12.65 -29.75
C ARG A 349 19.22 12.68 -30.40
N ASP A 350 20.26 12.86 -29.60
CA ASP A 350 21.64 12.92 -30.09
C ASP A 350 22.10 11.58 -30.70
N ASN A 351 21.50 10.46 -30.29
CA ASN A 351 21.87 9.11 -30.73
C ASN A 351 20.81 8.44 -31.61
N GLN A 352 19.84 9.19 -32.14
CA GLN A 352 18.74 8.66 -32.95
C GLN A 352 19.23 7.80 -34.13
N GLU A 353 20.16 8.31 -34.92
CA GLU A 353 20.68 7.59 -36.11
C GLU A 353 21.35 6.26 -35.72
N ARG A 354 22.02 6.23 -34.56
CA ARG A 354 22.65 5.01 -34.02
C ARG A 354 21.58 4.00 -33.59
N TYR A 355 20.51 4.46 -32.97
CA TYR A 355 19.38 3.62 -32.57
C TYR A 355 18.70 2.98 -33.79
N GLU A 356 18.37 3.76 -34.82
CA GLU A 356 17.73 3.27 -36.04
C GLU A 356 18.60 2.24 -36.77
N LYS A 357 19.91 2.51 -36.92
CA LYS A 357 20.87 1.55 -37.49
C LYS A 357 20.97 0.25 -36.68
N ALA A 358 20.94 0.34 -35.35
CA ALA A 358 20.99 -0.84 -34.48
C ALA A 358 19.68 -1.64 -34.51
N LYS A 359 18.53 -0.97 -34.58
CA LYS A 359 17.19 -1.57 -34.73
C LYS A 359 17.09 -2.33 -36.05
N GLY A 360 17.49 -1.73 -37.17
CA GLY A 360 17.51 -2.39 -38.47
C GLY A 360 18.42 -3.62 -38.54
N LYS A 361 19.49 -3.64 -37.75
CA LYS A 361 20.42 -4.79 -37.65
C LYS A 361 20.02 -5.84 -36.61
N GLY A 362 18.98 -5.60 -35.80
CA GLY A 362 18.61 -6.50 -34.70
C GLY A 362 19.67 -6.57 -33.58
N THR A 363 20.43 -5.50 -33.37
CA THR A 363 21.57 -5.44 -32.42
C THR A 363 21.35 -4.44 -31.27
N LEU A 364 20.09 -4.16 -30.95
CA LEU A 364 19.72 -3.27 -29.85
C LEU A 364 20.23 -3.80 -28.50
N GLY A 365 20.76 -2.89 -27.67
CA GLY A 365 21.14 -3.19 -26.30
C GLY A 365 19.95 -3.56 -25.43
N TYR A 366 20.19 -4.25 -24.32
CA TYR A 366 19.16 -4.83 -23.44
C TYR A 366 18.06 -3.81 -23.07
N PHE A 367 18.46 -2.68 -22.48
CA PHE A 367 17.53 -1.62 -22.09
C PHE A 367 16.64 -1.11 -23.24
N PHE A 368 17.23 -0.84 -24.41
CA PHE A 368 16.49 -0.30 -25.55
C PHE A 368 15.56 -1.34 -26.18
N LYS A 369 15.96 -2.60 -26.17
CA LYS A 369 15.15 -3.72 -26.66
C LYS A 369 13.92 -3.92 -25.79
N ASP A 370 14.08 -3.84 -24.47
CA ASP A 370 13.04 -4.07 -23.49
C ASP A 370 12.07 -2.87 -23.37
N ASN A 371 12.49 -1.65 -23.75
CA ASN A 371 11.72 -0.40 -23.57
C ASN A 371 11.50 0.39 -24.88
N GLN A 372 11.15 -0.29 -25.98
CA GLN A 372 11.04 0.36 -27.30
C GLN A 372 10.03 1.52 -27.34
N SER A 373 8.88 1.38 -26.68
CA SER A 373 7.85 2.42 -26.62
C SER A 373 8.35 3.69 -25.94
N LEU A 374 9.06 3.55 -24.81
CA LEU A 374 9.68 4.66 -24.08
C LEU A 374 10.72 5.38 -24.96
N VAL A 375 11.51 4.60 -25.69
CA VAL A 375 12.56 5.10 -26.58
C VAL A 375 11.96 5.85 -27.77
N GLU A 376 10.94 5.29 -28.42
CA GLU A 376 10.27 5.91 -29.56
C GLU A 376 9.58 7.22 -29.18
N LYS A 377 8.90 7.25 -28.02
CA LYS A 377 8.35 8.49 -27.45
C LYS A 377 9.44 9.55 -27.20
N ALA A 378 10.60 9.14 -26.71
CA ALA A 378 11.71 10.06 -26.45
C ALA A 378 12.36 10.64 -27.73
N ILE A 379 12.43 9.86 -28.81
CA ILE A 379 13.02 10.26 -30.10
C ILE A 379 12.03 11.12 -30.91
N TYR A 380 10.84 10.58 -31.21
CA TYR A 380 9.93 11.15 -32.22
C TYR A 380 8.87 12.09 -31.63
N GLY A 381 8.72 12.10 -30.30
CA GLY A 381 7.56 12.72 -29.65
C GLY A 381 6.26 12.00 -30.00
N LEU A 382 5.12 12.64 -29.67
CA LEU A 382 3.78 12.13 -30.01
C LEU A 382 3.43 12.44 -31.47
N SER A 383 2.88 11.47 -32.20
CA SER A 383 2.35 11.67 -33.56
C SER A 383 1.22 12.71 -33.59
N PRO A 384 0.86 13.31 -34.75
CA PRO A 384 -0.27 14.24 -34.84
C PRO A 384 -1.59 13.63 -34.34
N ALA A 385 -1.82 12.34 -34.60
CA ALA A 385 -2.98 11.61 -34.11
C ALA A 385 -2.96 11.45 -32.59
N GLU A 386 -1.79 11.14 -32.00
CA GLU A 386 -1.64 11.04 -30.54
C GLU A 386 -1.73 12.41 -29.84
N LYS A 387 -1.21 13.47 -30.47
CA LYS A 387 -1.39 14.86 -29.99
C LYS A 387 -2.86 15.27 -30.00
N LYS A 388 -3.57 14.94 -31.08
CA LYS A 388 -5.03 15.16 -31.18
C LYS A 388 -5.78 14.33 -30.14
N ALA A 389 -5.45 13.05 -29.98
CA ALA A 389 -6.03 12.21 -28.94
C ALA A 389 -5.82 12.80 -27.54
N LEU A 390 -4.61 13.24 -27.21
CA LEU A 390 -4.34 13.89 -25.93
C LEU A 390 -5.13 15.19 -25.74
N SER A 391 -5.49 15.91 -26.80
CA SER A 391 -6.37 17.08 -26.71
C SER A 391 -7.80 16.73 -26.25
N TYR A 392 -8.21 15.46 -26.34
CA TYR A 392 -9.51 14.95 -25.86
C TYR A 392 -9.48 14.45 -24.40
N SER A 393 -8.33 14.60 -23.73
CA SER A 393 -8.16 14.20 -22.33
C SER A 393 -8.96 15.04 -21.34
N ASP A 394 -9.63 16.10 -21.78
CA ASP A 394 -10.54 16.88 -20.93
C ASP A 394 -11.81 16.07 -20.60
N LYS A 395 -12.32 15.27 -21.54
CA LYS A 395 -13.55 14.48 -21.40
C LYS A 395 -13.33 12.97 -21.37
N LEU A 396 -12.33 12.46 -22.07
CA LEU A 396 -12.04 11.01 -22.12
C LEU A 396 -10.97 10.62 -21.09
N VAL A 397 -10.99 9.36 -20.64
CA VAL A 397 -10.09 8.85 -19.59
C VAL A 397 -8.72 8.43 -20.16
N ASP A 398 -8.70 7.71 -21.29
CA ASP A 398 -7.46 7.31 -21.98
C ASP A 398 -7.63 7.41 -23.51
N PRO A 399 -7.54 8.62 -24.08
CA PRO A 399 -7.68 8.82 -25.52
C PRO A 399 -6.67 8.05 -26.37
N LEU A 400 -5.49 7.72 -25.83
CA LEU A 400 -4.44 7.01 -26.56
C LEU A 400 -4.76 5.51 -26.68
N ALA A 401 -5.28 4.90 -25.62
CA ALA A 401 -5.81 3.54 -25.70
C ALA A 401 -7.01 3.45 -26.66
N ILE A 402 -7.88 4.45 -26.64
CA ILE A 402 -9.04 4.55 -27.55
C ILE A 402 -8.56 4.70 -29.00
N LEU A 403 -7.59 5.57 -29.27
CA LEU A 403 -6.97 5.72 -30.60
C LEU A 403 -6.38 4.39 -31.09
N LYS A 404 -5.70 3.65 -30.21
CA LYS A 404 -5.10 2.35 -30.56
C LYS A 404 -6.15 1.27 -30.83
N LYS A 405 -7.27 1.27 -30.09
CA LYS A 405 -8.32 0.25 -30.16
C LYS A 405 -9.32 0.50 -31.29
N TYR A 406 -9.68 1.77 -31.56
CA TYR A 406 -10.76 2.15 -32.48
C TYR A 406 -10.31 3.05 -33.65
N GLY A 407 -9.03 3.42 -33.72
CA GLY A 407 -8.52 4.33 -34.74
C GLY A 407 -8.95 5.79 -34.55
N ALA A 408 -8.51 6.66 -35.45
CA ALA A 408 -8.77 8.10 -35.37
C ALA A 408 -10.28 8.43 -35.50
N ASP A 409 -10.97 7.79 -36.44
CA ASP A 409 -12.40 8.03 -36.68
C ASP A 409 -13.25 7.55 -35.50
N GLY A 410 -12.90 6.40 -34.90
CA GLY A 410 -13.59 5.88 -33.72
C GLY A 410 -13.42 6.78 -32.50
N LEU A 411 -12.22 7.32 -32.30
CA LEU A 411 -11.93 8.31 -31.26
C LEU A 411 -12.71 9.62 -31.46
N ASP A 412 -12.70 10.18 -32.67
CA ASP A 412 -13.40 11.43 -33.00
C ASP A 412 -14.92 11.30 -32.82
N ASN A 413 -15.50 10.18 -33.27
CA ASN A 413 -16.92 9.89 -33.12
C ASN A 413 -17.33 9.74 -31.65
N LEU A 414 -16.52 9.02 -30.86
CA LEU A 414 -16.76 8.88 -29.42
C LEU A 414 -16.69 10.22 -28.71
N TYR A 415 -15.63 11.00 -28.95
CA TYR A 415 -15.46 12.31 -28.33
C TYR A 415 -16.64 13.24 -28.65
N SER A 416 -17.11 13.23 -29.90
CA SER A 416 -18.25 14.05 -30.33
C SER A 416 -19.55 13.63 -29.66
N ALA A 417 -19.84 12.33 -29.62
CA ALA A 417 -21.05 11.79 -28.97
C ALA A 417 -21.06 12.04 -27.46
N VAL A 418 -19.93 11.80 -26.79
CA VAL A 418 -19.76 12.08 -25.35
C VAL A 418 -19.92 13.57 -25.08
N SER A 419 -19.31 14.43 -25.89
CA SER A 419 -19.41 15.89 -25.73
C SER A 419 -20.85 16.39 -25.86
N ALA A 420 -21.58 15.90 -26.87
CA ALA A 420 -22.98 16.27 -27.09
C ALA A 420 -23.91 15.79 -25.97
N LYS A 421 -23.61 14.62 -25.37
CA LYS A 421 -24.38 14.11 -24.24
C LYS A 421 -24.04 14.85 -22.94
N LEU A 422 -22.76 15.13 -22.69
CA LEU A 422 -22.35 15.88 -21.51
C LEU A 422 -22.90 17.31 -21.51
N SER A 423 -23.03 17.97 -22.68
CA SER A 423 -23.61 19.31 -22.76
C SER A 423 -25.09 19.37 -22.36
N THR A 424 -25.83 18.26 -22.46
CA THR A 424 -27.22 18.16 -21.99
C THR A 424 -27.30 17.70 -20.53
N MET A 425 -26.43 16.77 -20.12
CA MET A 425 -26.44 16.22 -18.75
C MET A 425 -25.89 17.19 -17.70
N LEU A 426 -24.98 18.10 -18.09
CA LEU A 426 -24.39 19.10 -17.20
C LEU A 426 -25.21 20.41 -17.13
N GLN A 427 -26.54 20.29 -17.13
CA GLN A 427 -27.47 21.41 -16.97
C GLN A 427 -28.19 21.32 -15.60
N GLY A 428 -28.53 22.47 -15.01
CA GLY A 428 -29.20 22.54 -13.71
C GLY A 428 -28.24 22.53 -12.52
N THR A 429 -28.74 22.20 -11.32
CA THR A 429 -27.96 22.17 -10.08
C THR A 429 -26.97 20.99 -10.04
N LEU A 430 -25.91 21.06 -9.24
CA LEU A 430 -24.90 19.99 -9.17
C LEU A 430 -25.52 18.63 -8.80
N GLN A 431 -26.53 18.61 -7.94
CA GLN A 431 -27.25 17.41 -7.53
C GLN A 431 -28.10 16.83 -8.67
N GLN A 432 -28.69 17.68 -9.52
CA GLN A 432 -29.37 17.24 -10.74
C GLN A 432 -28.38 16.67 -11.76
N GLN A 433 -27.23 17.32 -11.93
CA GLN A 433 -26.15 16.84 -12.80
C GLN A 433 -25.64 15.47 -12.34
N LYS A 434 -25.40 15.30 -11.02
CA LYS A 434 -25.01 14.04 -10.39
C LYS A 434 -26.00 12.92 -10.71
N SER A 435 -27.29 13.13 -10.41
CA SER A 435 -28.33 12.13 -10.63
C SER A 435 -28.46 11.75 -12.12
N THR A 436 -28.34 12.73 -13.02
CA THR A 436 -28.41 12.51 -14.47
C THR A 436 -27.22 11.67 -14.96
N LEU A 437 -26.01 11.96 -14.48
CA LEU A 437 -24.80 11.20 -14.83
C LEU A 437 -24.84 9.77 -14.29
N GLU A 438 -25.27 9.57 -13.04
CA GLU A 438 -25.45 8.24 -12.44
C GLU A 438 -26.46 7.40 -13.24
N PHE A 439 -27.57 8.00 -13.65
CA PHE A 439 -28.56 7.34 -14.50
C PHE A 439 -27.96 6.91 -15.85
N GLU A 440 -27.27 7.81 -16.55
CA GLU A 440 -26.70 7.49 -17.87
C GLU A 440 -25.59 6.44 -17.78
N ILE A 441 -24.73 6.49 -16.76
CA ILE A 441 -23.69 5.47 -16.53
C ILE A 441 -24.33 4.10 -16.38
N ASN A 442 -25.38 3.99 -15.56
CA ASN A 442 -26.10 2.74 -15.35
C ASN A 442 -26.78 2.27 -16.65
N TRP A 443 -27.41 3.19 -17.38
CA TRP A 443 -28.04 2.90 -18.65
C TRP A 443 -27.03 2.35 -19.69
N VAL A 444 -25.88 3.02 -19.87
CA VAL A 444 -24.86 2.58 -20.82
C VAL A 444 -24.29 1.21 -20.46
N LYS A 445 -24.04 0.96 -19.16
CA LYS A 445 -23.55 -0.34 -18.66
C LYS A 445 -24.58 -1.46 -18.85
N GLN A 446 -25.87 -1.16 -18.72
CA GLN A 446 -26.95 -2.12 -18.89
C GLN A 446 -27.17 -2.50 -20.36
N TYR A 447 -27.30 -1.49 -21.23
CA TYR A 447 -27.75 -1.71 -22.61
C TYR A 447 -26.62 -1.95 -23.62
N LYS A 448 -25.38 -1.50 -23.34
CA LYS A 448 -24.16 -1.78 -24.14
C LYS A 448 -24.34 -1.63 -25.66
N LYS A 449 -25.09 -0.61 -26.08
CA LYS A 449 -25.63 -0.45 -27.45
C LYS A 449 -24.57 -0.22 -28.54
N TYR A 450 -23.37 0.23 -28.17
CA TYR A 450 -22.31 0.63 -29.09
C TYR A 450 -20.97 0.03 -28.69
N ALA A 451 -20.06 -0.16 -29.64
CA ALA A 451 -18.77 -0.84 -29.42
C ALA A 451 -17.82 -0.10 -28.45
N THR A 452 -18.06 1.19 -28.21
CA THR A 452 -17.30 2.09 -27.33
C THR A 452 -17.99 2.36 -25.99
N TRP A 453 -18.89 1.47 -25.55
CA TRP A 453 -19.71 1.66 -24.35
C TRP A 453 -18.88 1.74 -23.06
N GLU A 454 -17.78 0.99 -22.97
CA GLU A 454 -16.87 1.03 -21.81
C GLU A 454 -16.21 2.39 -21.69
N GLU A 455 -15.74 2.92 -22.82
CA GLU A 455 -15.04 4.19 -22.92
C GLU A 455 -15.99 5.38 -22.67
N ALA A 456 -17.24 5.30 -23.14
CA ALA A 456 -18.27 6.31 -22.86
C ALA A 456 -18.69 6.30 -21.39
N ALA A 457 -18.90 5.12 -20.80
CA ALA A 457 -19.21 5.00 -19.37
C ALA A 457 -18.08 5.56 -18.50
N ALA A 458 -16.83 5.31 -18.87
CA ALA A 458 -15.66 5.88 -18.20
C ALA A 458 -15.59 7.41 -18.33
N ALA A 459 -15.95 7.97 -19.49
CA ALA A 459 -16.02 9.41 -19.70
C ALA A 459 -17.12 10.07 -18.85
N TYR A 460 -18.29 9.44 -18.73
CA TYR A 460 -19.37 9.93 -17.86
C TYR A 460 -19.01 9.81 -16.38
N GLN A 461 -18.33 8.74 -15.97
CA GLN A 461 -17.81 8.60 -14.60
C GLN A 461 -16.82 9.73 -14.28
N LYS A 462 -15.90 10.04 -15.19
CA LYS A 462 -14.97 11.17 -15.02
C LYS A 462 -15.69 12.52 -14.85
N ALA A 463 -16.78 12.73 -15.58
CA ALA A 463 -17.60 13.93 -15.41
C ALA A 463 -18.33 13.93 -14.05
N LEU A 464 -18.83 12.78 -13.61
CA LEU A 464 -19.47 12.60 -12.30
C LEU A 464 -18.49 12.88 -11.16
N ASP A 465 -17.26 12.40 -11.26
CA ASP A 465 -16.21 12.66 -10.26
C ASP A 465 -15.91 14.16 -10.15
N LYS A 466 -15.93 14.88 -11.27
CA LYS A 466 -15.77 16.35 -11.27
C LYS A 466 -16.96 17.07 -10.62
N VAL A 467 -18.19 16.62 -10.87
CA VAL A 467 -19.40 17.16 -10.23
C VAL A 467 -19.37 16.88 -8.72
N ASN A 468 -19.02 15.67 -8.30
CA ASN A 468 -18.87 15.31 -6.90
C ASN A 468 -17.79 16.17 -6.21
N LEU A 469 -16.68 16.44 -6.89
CA LEU A 469 -15.65 17.36 -6.39
C LEU A 469 -16.18 18.78 -6.22
N GLN A 470 -17.01 19.27 -7.15
CA GLN A 470 -17.65 20.59 -7.03
C GLN A 470 -18.63 20.64 -5.85
N ILE A 471 -19.43 19.60 -5.65
CA ILE A 471 -20.34 19.48 -4.49
C ILE A 471 -19.53 19.53 -3.19
N GLN A 472 -18.44 18.76 -3.10
CA GLN A 472 -17.57 18.77 -1.93
C GLN A 472 -16.95 20.17 -1.69
N LYS A 473 -16.61 20.91 -2.75
CA LYS A 473 -16.12 22.29 -2.63
C LYS A 473 -17.20 23.23 -2.08
N GLU A 474 -18.44 23.11 -2.52
CA GLU A 474 -19.57 23.88 -1.96
C GLU A 474 -19.79 23.54 -0.48
N GLU A 475 -19.82 22.26 -0.12
CA GLU A 475 -19.96 21.81 1.28
C GLU A 475 -18.83 22.34 2.18
N ILE A 476 -17.58 22.31 1.69
CA ILE A 476 -16.42 22.80 2.44
C ILE A 476 -16.47 24.33 2.60
N GLN A 477 -16.94 25.06 1.59
CA GLN A 477 -17.14 26.51 1.68
C GLN A 477 -18.22 26.86 2.72
N ASP A 478 -19.33 26.12 2.74
CA ASP A 478 -20.39 26.28 3.74
C ASP A 478 -19.88 25.97 5.16
N LEU A 479 -19.09 24.91 5.34
CA LEU A 479 -18.48 24.56 6.63
C LEU A 479 -17.45 25.59 7.12
N ALA A 480 -16.73 26.24 6.19
CA ALA A 480 -15.74 27.26 6.50
C ALA A 480 -16.39 28.58 6.98
N ALA A 481 -17.64 28.85 6.61
CA ALA A 481 -18.36 30.07 7.00
C ALA A 481 -18.45 30.24 8.53
N GLY A 482 -18.54 29.14 9.30
CA GLY A 482 -18.55 29.17 10.76
C GLY A 482 -17.25 29.72 11.38
N VAL A 483 -16.11 29.38 10.80
CA VAL A 483 -14.78 29.87 11.22
C VAL A 483 -14.62 31.36 10.89
N ASP A 484 -15.11 31.78 9.73
CA ASP A 484 -15.06 33.18 9.28
C ASP A 484 -15.94 34.09 10.13
N ASN A 485 -17.17 33.67 10.40
CA ASN A 485 -18.09 34.38 11.30
C ASN A 485 -17.48 34.54 12.70
N PHE A 486 -16.88 33.48 13.25
CA PHE A 486 -16.23 33.56 14.56
C PHE A 486 -15.07 34.57 14.59
N LEU A 487 -14.23 34.60 13.55
CA LEU A 487 -13.10 35.52 13.48
C LEU A 487 -13.50 36.98 13.23
N ALA A 488 -14.66 37.22 12.61
CA ALA A 488 -15.25 38.55 12.49
C ALA A 488 -15.60 39.11 13.88
N ASP A 489 -16.22 38.30 14.73
CA ASP A 489 -16.59 38.69 16.10
C ASP A 489 -15.40 38.64 17.07
N HIS A 490 -14.39 37.80 16.80
CA HIS A 490 -13.25 37.54 17.68
C HIS A 490 -11.89 37.68 16.97
N PRO A 491 -11.54 38.89 16.49
CA PRO A 491 -10.32 39.11 15.73
C PRO A 491 -9.03 38.87 16.53
N GLY A 492 -9.09 38.72 17.86
CA GLY A 492 -7.92 38.44 18.71
C GLY A 492 -7.46 36.96 18.75
N SER A 493 -8.25 36.01 18.24
CA SER A 493 -7.96 34.57 18.40
C SER A 493 -6.78 34.10 17.53
N LYS A 494 -5.58 34.02 18.13
CA LYS A 494 -4.35 33.58 17.43
C LYS A 494 -4.43 32.14 16.92
N VAL A 495 -5.11 31.26 17.67
CA VAL A 495 -5.23 29.82 17.34
C VAL A 495 -6.16 29.63 16.15
N VAL A 496 -7.34 30.24 16.16
CA VAL A 496 -8.30 30.13 15.05
C VAL A 496 -7.80 30.88 13.81
N LYS A 497 -7.06 31.99 13.97
CA LYS A 497 -6.36 32.65 12.84
C LYS A 497 -5.30 31.75 12.20
N LYS A 498 -4.52 31.01 12.99
CA LYS A 498 -3.55 30.05 12.47
C LYS A 498 -4.25 28.92 11.72
N LEU A 499 -5.33 28.37 12.29
CA LEU A 499 -6.12 27.33 11.63
C LEU A 499 -6.78 27.84 10.36
N LYS A 500 -7.38 29.03 10.33
CA LYS A 500 -7.90 29.66 9.11
C LYS A 500 -6.82 29.79 8.04
N LYS A 501 -5.60 30.17 8.42
CA LYS A 501 -4.47 30.20 7.49
C LYS A 501 -4.15 28.80 6.96
N GLN A 502 -4.10 27.78 7.80
CA GLN A 502 -3.86 26.40 7.37
C GLN A 502 -4.99 25.82 6.50
N ILE A 503 -6.24 26.20 6.78
CA ILE A 503 -7.41 25.88 5.94
C ILE A 503 -7.24 26.55 4.58
N GLN A 504 -6.87 27.84 4.53
CA GLN A 504 -6.62 28.54 3.28
C GLN A 504 -5.43 27.93 2.52
N ASP A 505 -4.34 27.58 3.21
CA ASP A 505 -3.18 26.93 2.62
C ASP A 505 -3.58 25.54 2.04
N ALA A 506 -4.46 24.79 2.71
CA ALA A 506 -5.00 23.52 2.22
C ALA A 506 -5.96 23.69 1.03
N LEU A 507 -6.82 24.72 1.05
CA LEU A 507 -7.71 25.07 -0.06
C LEU A 507 -6.93 25.55 -1.29
N ASP A 508 -5.89 26.38 -1.08
CA ASP A 508 -4.98 26.85 -2.13
C ASP A 508 -4.15 25.69 -2.72
N ALA A 509 -3.90 24.65 -1.92
CA ALA A 509 -3.27 23.40 -2.34
C ALA A 509 -4.26 22.36 -2.94
N ASP A 510 -5.55 22.69 -3.04
CA ASP A 510 -6.66 21.80 -3.46
C ASP A 510 -6.78 20.49 -2.63
N ASP A 511 -6.30 20.49 -1.39
CA ASP A 511 -6.39 19.38 -0.42
C ASP A 511 -7.70 19.48 0.39
N LEU A 512 -8.79 19.04 -0.23
CA LEU A 512 -10.15 19.14 0.32
C LEU A 512 -10.35 18.31 1.59
N THR A 513 -9.65 17.18 1.74
CA THR A 513 -9.74 16.33 2.93
C THR A 513 -9.10 17.02 4.12
N THR A 514 -7.86 17.49 3.98
CA THR A 514 -7.18 18.24 5.04
C THR A 514 -7.90 19.55 5.34
N ALA A 515 -8.44 20.24 4.32
CA ALA A 515 -9.26 21.43 4.52
C ALA A 515 -10.49 21.10 5.38
N LYS A 516 -11.22 20.03 5.06
CA LYS A 516 -12.41 19.59 5.83
C LYS A 516 -12.04 19.20 7.27
N ASP A 517 -10.95 18.46 7.48
CA ASP A 517 -10.49 18.08 8.81
C ASP A 517 -10.04 19.28 9.64
N LEU A 518 -9.31 20.22 9.02
CA LEU A 518 -8.90 21.46 9.67
C LEU A 518 -10.08 22.37 9.97
N ILE A 519 -11.11 22.41 9.11
CA ILE A 519 -12.36 23.14 9.33
C ILE A 519 -13.12 22.51 10.49
N ASN A 520 -13.28 21.18 10.51
CA ASN A 520 -13.92 20.46 11.62
C ASN A 520 -13.15 20.69 12.93
N PHE A 521 -11.82 20.64 12.89
CA PHE A 521 -11.00 20.94 14.05
C PHE A 521 -11.13 22.40 14.47
N ALA A 522 -11.11 23.35 13.55
CA ALA A 522 -11.32 24.77 13.83
C ALA A 522 -12.70 25.03 14.44
N ASN A 523 -13.75 24.42 13.89
CA ASN A 523 -15.11 24.47 14.41
C ASN A 523 -15.19 23.87 15.82
N SER A 524 -14.52 22.74 16.09
CA SER A 524 -14.42 22.20 17.45
C SER A 524 -13.69 23.14 18.43
N LYS A 525 -12.70 23.92 17.95
CA LYS A 525 -12.01 24.94 18.77
C LYS A 525 -12.87 26.18 19.00
N VAL A 526 -13.63 26.60 18.00
CA VAL A 526 -14.64 27.66 18.11
C VAL A 526 -15.69 27.25 19.12
N GLU A 527 -16.19 26.02 19.04
CA GLU A 527 -17.18 25.46 19.95
C GLU A 527 -16.62 25.31 21.37
N ALA A 528 -15.38 24.82 21.53
CA ALA A 528 -14.71 24.75 22.83
C ALA A 528 -14.49 26.14 23.44
N TYR A 529 -14.16 27.16 22.62
CA TYR A 529 -14.05 28.54 23.09
C TYR A 529 -15.40 29.11 23.51
N ASN A 530 -16.45 28.92 22.71
CA ASN A 530 -17.82 29.34 23.04
C ASN A 530 -18.30 28.64 24.31
N THR A 531 -18.00 27.35 24.46
CA THR A 531 -18.26 26.55 25.66
C THR A 531 -17.45 27.05 26.86
N GLN A 532 -16.21 27.48 26.67
CA GLN A 532 -15.38 28.04 27.75
C GLN A 532 -15.87 29.44 28.15
N GLN A 533 -16.33 30.26 27.21
CA GLN A 533 -16.94 31.55 27.51
C GLN A 533 -18.31 31.38 28.17
N ALA A 534 -19.10 30.40 27.74
CA ALA A 534 -20.31 29.99 28.45
C ALA A 534 -19.99 29.49 29.86
N LYS A 535 -18.96 28.65 30.03
CA LYS A 535 -18.46 28.21 31.35
C LYS A 535 -17.90 29.36 32.18
N LYS A 536 -17.28 30.38 31.60
CA LYS A 536 -16.82 31.59 32.31
C LYS A 536 -17.98 32.52 32.66
N ALA A 537 -19.00 32.63 31.82
CA ALA A 537 -20.25 33.31 32.13
C ALA A 537 -20.98 32.58 33.26
N ILE A 538 -21.00 31.24 33.23
CA ILE A 538 -21.51 30.37 34.30
C ILE A 538 -20.65 30.48 35.57
N LYS A 539 -19.32 30.56 35.45
CA LYS A 539 -18.39 30.70 36.59
C LYS A 539 -18.37 32.13 37.16
N ALA A 540 -18.71 33.13 36.35
CA ALA A 540 -18.99 34.49 36.79
C ALA A 540 -20.36 34.58 37.49
N SER A 541 -21.33 33.73 37.13
CA SER A 541 -22.58 33.55 37.87
C SER A 541 -22.48 32.55 39.04
N VAL A 542 -21.38 31.82 39.16
CA VAL A 542 -21.07 30.88 40.25
C VAL A 542 -19.83 31.42 40.98
N THR A 543 -20.01 32.57 41.61
CA THR A 543 -19.22 32.95 42.79
C THR A 543 -20.04 32.61 44.01
N GLU A 544 -19.98 31.36 44.45
CA GLU A 544 -20.20 30.92 45.84
C GLU A 544 -19.87 29.43 45.89
N SER A 545 -18.78 29.08 46.58
CA SER A 545 -18.82 28.45 47.89
C SER A 545 -19.17 26.96 47.79
N THR A 546 -18.21 26.10 48.17
CA THR A 546 -18.52 24.75 48.69
C THR A 546 -19.47 24.94 49.86
N THR A 547 -20.77 24.87 49.59
CA THR A 547 -21.80 25.08 50.61
C THR A 547 -22.01 23.78 51.37
N ASP A 548 -22.42 23.94 52.64
CA ASP A 548 -22.79 22.88 53.57
C ASP A 548 -23.81 21.85 53.03
N ILE A 549 -24.38 22.06 51.85
CA ILE A 549 -25.26 21.14 51.13
C ILE A 549 -24.53 19.90 50.60
N GLU A 550 -23.28 20.02 50.12
CA GLU A 550 -22.53 18.86 49.61
C GLU A 550 -22.08 17.95 50.77
N ALA A 551 -21.71 18.52 51.92
CA ALA A 551 -21.43 17.80 53.16
C ALA A 551 -22.70 17.17 53.78
N TYR A 552 -23.83 17.90 53.78
CA TYR A 552 -25.14 17.39 54.21
C TYR A 552 -25.64 16.23 53.34
N CYS A 553 -25.39 16.29 52.03
CA CYS A 553 -25.72 15.22 51.08
C CYS A 553 -24.89 13.95 51.30
N ASP A 554 -23.63 14.07 51.68
CA ASP A 554 -22.76 12.93 51.96
C ASP A 554 -23.13 12.24 53.29
N GLU A 555 -23.69 12.97 54.27
CA GLU A 555 -24.12 12.42 55.56
C GLU A 555 -25.52 11.78 55.57
N ASN A 556 -26.44 12.17 54.67
CA ASN A 556 -27.87 11.83 54.78
C ASN A 556 -28.46 10.99 53.62
N ARG A 557 -27.67 10.54 52.65
CA ARG A 557 -28.19 9.78 51.49
C ARG A 557 -28.29 8.27 51.75
N THR A 558 -29.51 7.75 51.63
CA THR A 558 -29.74 6.31 51.45
C THR A 558 -29.76 5.99 49.95
N PHE A 559 -28.75 5.29 49.45
CA PHE A 559 -28.76 4.72 48.08
C PHE A 559 -29.47 3.36 48.04
N GLU A 560 -30.51 3.23 48.85
CA GLU A 560 -31.37 2.06 48.93
C GLU A 560 -32.80 2.52 48.70
N SER A 561 -33.40 2.02 47.62
CA SER A 561 -34.84 2.15 47.47
C SER A 561 -35.52 1.35 48.58
N LYS A 562 -36.61 1.88 49.12
CA LYS A 562 -37.43 1.21 50.14
C LYS A 562 -38.36 0.14 49.55
N VAL A 563 -38.32 -0.07 48.24
CA VAL A 563 -39.20 -1.03 47.55
C VAL A 563 -38.53 -2.39 47.43
N TRP A 564 -38.90 -3.31 48.34
CA TRP A 564 -38.40 -4.70 48.38
C TRP A 564 -39.52 -5.74 48.28
N SER A 565 -40.74 -5.32 48.60
CA SER A 565 -41.94 -6.17 48.65
C SER A 565 -43.09 -5.57 47.83
N GLN A 566 -44.11 -6.39 47.57
CA GLN A 566 -45.35 -5.96 46.92
C GLN A 566 -46.04 -4.85 47.72
N GLU A 567 -45.93 -4.87 49.05
CA GLU A 567 -46.53 -3.85 49.91
C GLU A 567 -45.85 -2.49 49.71
N ASP A 568 -44.52 -2.46 49.66
CA ASP A 568 -43.75 -1.24 49.40
C ASP A 568 -44.01 -0.72 47.99
N PHE A 569 -44.10 -1.64 47.02
CA PHE A 569 -44.42 -1.32 45.63
C PHE A 569 -45.78 -0.64 45.51
N ASN A 570 -46.82 -1.18 46.16
CA ASN A 570 -48.17 -0.61 46.14
C ASN A 570 -48.23 0.79 46.77
N LYS A 571 -47.36 1.08 47.74
CA LYS A 571 -47.23 2.42 48.35
C LYS A 571 -46.48 3.39 47.43
N PHE A 572 -45.48 2.92 46.69
CA PHE A 572 -44.59 3.75 45.89
C PHE A 572 -45.13 4.06 44.49
N GLN A 573 -45.74 3.07 43.83
CA GLN A 573 -46.18 3.17 42.44
C GLN A 573 -47.17 4.32 42.13
N PRO A 574 -48.18 4.62 42.97
CA PRO A 574 -49.13 5.70 42.66
C PRO A 574 -48.47 7.05 42.41
N ARG A 575 -47.38 7.33 43.13
CA ARG A 575 -46.55 8.53 42.92
C ARG A 575 -45.91 8.54 41.53
N MET A 576 -45.31 7.44 41.10
CA MET A 576 -44.64 7.33 39.79
C MET A 576 -45.62 7.45 38.62
N ILE A 577 -46.85 6.91 38.77
CA ILE A 577 -47.93 7.09 37.79
C ILE A 577 -48.31 8.58 37.70
N LYS A 578 -48.47 9.26 38.84
CA LYS A 578 -48.81 10.69 38.89
C LYS A 578 -47.73 11.56 38.24
N ASP A 579 -46.46 11.28 38.51
CA ASP A 579 -45.31 12.01 37.95
C ASP A 579 -45.23 11.86 36.40
N THR A 580 -45.74 10.75 35.87
CA THR A 580 -45.77 10.44 34.43
C THR A 580 -46.98 11.01 33.70
N GLN A 581 -48.14 11.07 34.37
CA GLN A 581 -49.45 11.31 33.77
C GLN A 581 -49.50 12.55 32.88
N LYS A 582 -48.91 13.67 33.32
CA LYS A 582 -48.95 14.95 32.59
C LYS A 582 -48.25 14.87 31.23
N GLY A 583 -47.00 14.38 31.21
CA GLY A 583 -46.25 14.24 29.96
C GLY A 583 -46.91 13.24 29.02
N TRP A 584 -47.38 12.10 29.55
CA TRP A 584 -48.03 11.07 28.75
C TRP A 584 -49.32 11.57 28.09
N LEU A 585 -50.19 12.28 28.81
CA LEU A 585 -51.46 12.80 28.27
C LEU A 585 -51.27 13.90 27.23
N ASN A 586 -50.18 14.67 27.32
CA ASN A 586 -49.90 15.76 26.39
C ASN A 586 -49.10 15.32 25.14
N GLY A 587 -48.44 14.16 25.18
CA GLY A 587 -47.64 13.65 24.07
C GLY A 587 -48.47 13.29 22.83
N SER A 588 -47.86 13.47 21.65
CA SER A 588 -48.40 13.01 20.36
C SER A 588 -48.52 11.48 20.31
N HIS A 589 -49.28 10.97 19.34
CA HIS A 589 -49.40 9.52 19.15
C HIS A 589 -48.03 8.90 18.82
N GLU A 590 -47.28 9.56 17.96
CA GLU A 590 -45.94 9.18 17.49
C GLU A 590 -44.92 9.19 18.63
N ALA A 591 -44.99 10.17 19.53
CA ALA A 591 -44.11 10.23 20.69
C ALA A 591 -44.41 9.13 21.71
N ARG A 592 -45.69 8.82 21.95
CA ARG A 592 -46.09 7.68 22.81
C ARG A 592 -45.61 6.36 22.21
N GLN A 593 -45.78 6.20 20.89
CA GLN A 593 -45.31 5.02 20.18
C GLN A 593 -43.79 4.88 20.25
N SER A 594 -43.04 5.99 20.17
CA SER A 594 -41.58 5.99 20.30
C SER A 594 -41.10 5.46 21.66
N ILE A 595 -41.78 5.80 22.76
CA ILE A 595 -41.49 5.26 24.09
C ILE A 595 -41.81 3.76 24.15
N ILE A 596 -42.94 3.34 23.58
CA ILE A 596 -43.34 1.93 23.51
C ILE A 596 -42.28 1.12 22.74
N ASP A 597 -41.90 1.57 21.56
CA ASP A 597 -40.92 0.89 20.70
C ASP A 597 -39.53 0.81 21.35
N TYR A 598 -39.12 1.87 22.05
CA TYR A 598 -37.90 1.90 22.86
C TYR A 598 -37.89 0.79 23.92
N THR A 599 -38.98 0.65 24.67
CA THR A 599 -39.13 -0.42 25.69
C THR A 599 -39.29 -1.82 25.08
N ASN A 600 -39.50 -1.93 23.77
CA ASN A 600 -39.87 -3.16 23.07
C ASN A 600 -38.85 -3.64 22.03
N GLY A 601 -37.66 -3.06 21.99
CA GLY A 601 -36.56 -3.55 21.15
C GLY A 601 -35.59 -2.48 20.66
N ASP A 602 -36.02 -1.22 20.61
CA ASP A 602 -35.20 -0.13 20.05
C ASP A 602 -34.23 0.50 21.06
N TYR A 603 -34.21 0.04 22.31
CA TYR A 603 -33.29 0.51 23.34
C TYR A 603 -31.84 0.63 22.84
N TYR A 604 -31.33 -0.41 22.17
CA TYR A 604 -29.94 -0.43 21.73
C TYR A 604 -29.69 0.54 20.57
N SER A 605 -30.55 0.54 19.55
CA SER A 605 -30.42 1.41 18.36
C SER A 605 -30.55 2.89 18.72
N VAL A 606 -31.51 3.24 19.58
CA VAL A 606 -31.72 4.62 20.03
C VAL A 606 -30.54 5.11 20.84
N ASN A 607 -30.09 4.38 21.86
CA ASN A 607 -28.98 4.84 22.67
C ASN A 607 -27.66 4.88 21.87
N LYS A 608 -27.39 3.89 21.02
CA LYS A 608 -26.20 3.85 20.15
C LYS A 608 -26.08 5.09 19.27
N SER A 609 -27.21 5.61 18.76
CA SER A 609 -27.22 6.82 17.94
C SER A 609 -26.65 8.04 18.68
N TYR A 610 -26.75 8.08 20.01
CA TYR A 610 -26.26 9.16 20.84
C TYR A 610 -24.82 8.97 21.30
N TYR A 611 -24.47 7.82 21.88
CA TYR A 611 -23.16 7.64 22.51
C TYR A 611 -22.06 7.07 21.59
N LEU A 612 -22.42 6.42 20.47
CA LEU A 612 -21.45 5.82 19.55
C LEU A 612 -21.44 6.52 18.20
N ASP A 613 -22.62 6.67 17.60
CA ASP A 613 -22.73 7.24 16.26
C ASP A 613 -22.79 8.78 16.30
N HIS A 614 -23.02 9.38 17.49
CA HIS A 614 -23.14 10.82 17.75
C HIS A 614 -23.99 11.58 16.73
N THR A 615 -25.07 10.95 16.27
CA THR A 615 -25.98 11.46 15.23
C THR A 615 -27.35 11.83 15.79
N GLY A 616 -27.72 11.23 16.93
CA GLY A 616 -29.07 11.28 17.48
C GLY A 616 -30.09 10.62 16.56
N CYS A 617 -31.33 10.46 17.04
CA CYS A 617 -32.39 9.88 16.23
C CYS A 617 -33.74 10.56 16.47
N GLU A 618 -34.62 10.49 15.47
CA GLU A 618 -35.95 11.10 15.54
C GLU A 618 -36.80 10.50 16.69
N GLN A 619 -36.71 9.18 16.86
CA GLN A 619 -37.34 8.49 17.98
C GLN A 619 -36.89 9.07 19.34
N GLY A 620 -35.60 9.33 19.54
CA GLY A 620 -35.08 9.91 20.78
C GLY A 620 -35.53 11.37 21.00
N LYS A 621 -35.73 12.15 19.94
CA LYS A 621 -36.32 13.50 20.04
C LYS A 621 -37.77 13.43 20.49
N LEU A 622 -38.57 12.56 19.88
CA LEU A 622 -39.97 12.31 20.23
C LEU A 622 -40.11 11.78 21.66
N MET A 623 -39.21 10.90 22.11
CA MET A 623 -39.18 10.44 23.50
C MET A 623 -38.91 11.60 24.48
N SER A 624 -37.94 12.47 24.14
CA SER A 624 -37.60 13.64 24.97
C SER A 624 -38.78 14.60 25.12
N GLU A 625 -39.58 14.79 24.07
CA GLU A 625 -40.79 15.63 24.08
C GLU A 625 -41.77 15.25 25.20
N ILE A 626 -41.95 13.94 25.45
CA ILE A 626 -42.80 13.45 26.54
C ILE A 626 -42.07 13.52 27.88
N ILE A 627 -40.86 12.97 27.95
CA ILE A 627 -40.13 12.80 29.22
C ILE A 627 -39.77 14.17 29.83
N ASP A 628 -39.57 15.22 29.03
CA ASP A 628 -39.34 16.59 29.50
C ASP A 628 -40.46 17.11 30.40
N HIS A 629 -41.66 16.52 30.28
CA HIS A 629 -42.86 16.84 31.05
C HIS A 629 -43.23 15.79 32.11
N CYS A 630 -42.45 14.71 32.25
CA CYS A 630 -42.57 13.71 33.30
C CYS A 630 -41.49 13.97 34.35
N VAL A 631 -41.86 14.51 35.51
CA VAL A 631 -40.91 15.04 36.49
C VAL A 631 -41.12 14.37 37.85
N LEU A 632 -40.05 13.83 38.44
CA LEU A 632 -40.10 13.20 39.76
C LEU A 632 -40.47 14.22 40.85
N SER A 633 -41.53 13.93 41.59
CA SER A 633 -42.08 14.83 42.62
C SER A 633 -41.30 14.86 43.93
N GLU A 634 -40.45 13.87 44.17
CA GLU A 634 -39.54 13.76 45.32
C GLU A 634 -38.24 13.07 44.87
N ASP A 635 -37.27 12.99 45.77
CA ASP A 635 -36.04 12.24 45.53
C ASP A 635 -36.36 10.75 45.35
N THR A 636 -35.67 10.10 44.41
CA THR A 636 -35.90 8.69 44.06
C THR A 636 -34.58 7.99 43.85
N VAL A 637 -34.43 6.81 44.44
CA VAL A 637 -33.32 5.91 44.14
C VAL A 637 -33.76 4.96 43.03
N LEU A 638 -32.97 4.93 41.96
CA LEU A 638 -33.15 4.06 40.82
C LEU A 638 -32.00 3.04 40.75
N ARG A 639 -32.27 1.91 40.11
CA ARG A 639 -31.33 0.81 39.94
C ARG A 639 -31.32 0.32 38.50
N ARG A 640 -30.14 -0.05 38.00
CA ARG A 640 -30.00 -0.88 36.79
C ARG A 640 -28.73 -1.71 36.82
N GLY A 641 -28.72 -2.83 36.11
CA GLY A 641 -27.51 -3.54 35.73
C GLY A 641 -26.84 -2.87 34.53
N THR A 642 -25.52 -2.86 34.50
CA THR A 642 -24.71 -2.39 33.37
C THR A 642 -23.41 -3.20 33.25
N ASP A 643 -22.63 -2.95 32.21
CA ASP A 643 -21.31 -3.54 31.97
C ASP A 643 -20.18 -2.52 32.21
N PHE A 644 -18.94 -3.00 32.13
CA PHE A 644 -17.76 -2.16 32.38
C PHE A 644 -17.49 -1.15 31.26
N SER A 645 -17.93 -1.42 30.04
CA SER A 645 -17.69 -0.58 28.87
C SER A 645 -18.56 0.68 28.92
N GLU A 646 -19.83 0.55 29.31
CA GLU A 646 -20.77 1.69 29.44
C GLU A 646 -20.31 2.70 30.51
N LEU A 647 -19.73 2.25 31.63
CA LEU A 647 -19.21 3.18 32.64
C LEU A 647 -17.86 3.78 32.27
N GLY A 648 -17.06 3.04 31.50
CA GLY A 648 -15.82 3.55 30.92
C GLY A 648 -16.05 4.72 29.96
N SER A 649 -17.11 4.68 29.15
CA SER A 649 -17.44 5.78 28.24
C SER A 649 -17.91 7.04 28.98
N ILE A 650 -18.56 6.88 30.14
CA ILE A 650 -19.05 8.02 30.95
C ILE A 650 -17.91 8.67 31.75
N PHE A 651 -17.08 7.87 32.43
CA PHE A 651 -16.09 8.37 33.40
C PHE A 651 -14.62 8.29 32.93
N GLY A 652 -14.36 7.69 31.78
CA GLY A 652 -13.04 7.63 31.12
C GLY A 652 -12.24 6.34 31.37
N ASP A 653 -11.13 6.21 30.63
CA ASP A 653 -10.30 5.00 30.55
C ASP A 653 -9.74 4.52 31.89
N GLU A 654 -9.37 5.44 32.79
CA GLU A 654 -8.84 5.06 34.11
C GLU A 654 -9.93 4.45 35.00
N PHE A 655 -11.16 4.94 34.91
CA PHE A 655 -12.30 4.36 35.62
C PHE A 655 -12.57 2.94 35.11
N LYS A 656 -12.54 2.75 33.78
CA LYS A 656 -12.67 1.44 33.13
C LYS A 656 -11.59 0.46 33.57
N ARG A 657 -10.32 0.90 33.57
CA ARG A 657 -9.17 0.07 33.95
C ARG A 657 -9.31 -0.46 35.38
N LEU A 658 -9.77 0.37 36.31
CA LEU A 658 -9.97 -0.01 37.71
C LEU A 658 -11.17 -0.97 37.87
N LEU A 659 -12.23 -0.79 37.09
CA LEU A 659 -13.36 -1.73 37.02
C LEU A 659 -12.94 -3.10 36.51
N ASP A 660 -12.21 -3.15 35.39
CA ASP A 660 -11.70 -4.39 34.80
C ASP A 660 -10.79 -5.16 35.77
N ALA A 661 -10.03 -4.42 36.60
CA ALA A 661 -9.16 -4.98 37.63
C ALA A 661 -9.88 -5.40 38.92
N GLY A 662 -11.16 -5.04 39.08
CA GLY A 662 -11.90 -5.25 40.33
C GLY A 662 -11.37 -4.42 41.52
N ASP A 663 -10.66 -3.32 41.27
CA ASP A 663 -10.03 -2.49 42.31
C ASP A 663 -11.01 -1.47 42.91
N VAL A 664 -11.87 -1.94 43.82
CA VAL A 664 -12.85 -1.11 44.52
C VAL A 664 -12.19 0.02 45.32
N ALA A 665 -11.00 -0.22 45.90
CA ALA A 665 -10.29 0.80 46.67
C ALA A 665 -9.74 1.90 45.75
N GLY A 666 -9.23 1.53 44.57
CA GLY A 666 -8.83 2.45 43.52
C GLY A 666 -10.02 3.26 42.99
N LEU A 667 -11.15 2.63 42.71
CA LEU A 667 -12.37 3.31 42.24
C LEU A 667 -12.83 4.37 43.24
N ASN A 668 -12.86 4.06 44.53
CA ASN A 668 -13.27 5.01 45.57
C ASN A 668 -12.37 6.24 45.67
N LYS A 669 -11.12 6.20 45.17
CA LYS A 669 -10.26 7.40 45.09
C LYS A 669 -10.71 8.38 44.00
N LEU A 670 -11.54 7.93 43.05
CA LEU A 670 -12.11 8.76 41.99
C LEU A 670 -13.46 9.38 42.38
N ALA A 671 -13.90 9.22 43.64
CA ALA A 671 -15.13 9.83 44.15
C ALA A 671 -15.21 11.32 43.83
N GLY A 672 -16.36 11.76 43.32
CA GLY A 672 -16.60 13.12 42.86
C GLY A 672 -16.30 13.36 41.38
N CYS A 673 -15.72 12.39 40.65
CA CYS A 673 -15.55 12.52 39.21
C CYS A 673 -16.91 12.61 38.51
N LYS A 674 -16.97 13.35 37.39
CA LYS A 674 -18.22 13.64 36.67
C LYS A 674 -18.09 13.26 35.21
N GLY A 675 -19.15 12.66 34.67
CA GLY A 675 -19.28 12.23 33.29
C GLY A 675 -20.66 12.59 32.74
N VAL A 676 -20.83 12.62 31.41
CA VAL A 676 -22.13 12.87 30.78
C VAL A 676 -22.65 11.55 30.22
N ASN A 677 -23.89 11.20 30.54
CA ASN A 677 -24.57 10.10 29.88
C ASN A 677 -25.38 10.64 28.70
N GLU A 678 -24.90 10.39 27.49
CA GLU A 678 -25.47 10.93 26.25
C GLU A 678 -26.76 10.22 25.84
N GLY A 679 -26.95 8.94 26.21
CA GLY A 679 -28.17 8.17 25.96
C GLY A 679 -29.25 8.35 27.03
N PHE A 680 -30.39 7.68 26.83
CA PHE A 680 -31.43 7.50 27.85
C PHE A 680 -31.02 6.41 28.85
N ILE A 681 -31.52 6.49 30.08
CA ILE A 681 -31.19 5.51 31.13
C ILE A 681 -32.44 4.75 31.56
N SER A 682 -32.64 3.55 31.02
CA SER A 682 -33.65 2.62 31.55
C SER A 682 -33.21 2.04 32.90
N THR A 683 -34.11 2.09 33.88
CA THR A 683 -33.86 1.76 35.30
C THR A 683 -35.12 1.17 35.95
N SER A 684 -35.05 0.89 37.25
CA SER A 684 -36.16 0.47 38.09
C SER A 684 -36.05 1.13 39.47
N PHE A 685 -37.17 1.51 40.08
CA PHE A 685 -37.20 1.90 41.51
C PHE A 685 -37.32 0.68 42.44
N ASP A 686 -37.67 -0.50 41.93
CA ASP A 686 -37.67 -1.74 42.71
C ASP A 686 -36.25 -2.32 42.75
N MET A 687 -35.76 -2.61 43.94
CA MET A 687 -34.44 -3.21 44.14
C MET A 687 -34.34 -4.58 43.47
N LYS A 688 -35.43 -5.33 43.33
CA LYS A 688 -35.48 -6.61 42.62
C LYS A 688 -35.64 -6.48 41.10
N GLY A 689 -35.96 -5.28 40.59
CA GLY A 689 -36.18 -5.02 39.17
C GLY A 689 -34.99 -4.38 38.45
N GLY A 690 -35.18 -4.13 37.15
CA GLY A 690 -34.19 -3.54 36.25
C GLY A 690 -33.25 -4.56 35.61
N PHE A 691 -32.42 -4.11 34.66
CA PHE A 691 -31.46 -4.97 33.95
C PHE A 691 -30.52 -5.72 34.89
N SER A 692 -30.08 -6.91 34.48
CA SER A 692 -28.96 -7.63 35.10
C SER A 692 -27.65 -7.31 34.37
N GLY A 693 -26.54 -7.21 35.11
CA GLY A 693 -25.23 -6.93 34.52
C GLY A 693 -24.08 -7.21 35.49
N ALA A 694 -22.85 -7.06 35.00
CA ALA A 694 -21.63 -7.22 35.81
C ALA A 694 -21.49 -6.14 36.90
N VAL A 695 -22.16 -5.00 36.70
CA VAL A 695 -22.23 -3.88 37.64
C VAL A 695 -23.67 -3.66 38.08
N ASP A 696 -23.86 -3.54 39.40
CA ASP A 696 -25.10 -3.04 40.00
C ASP A 696 -25.01 -1.52 40.17
N LEU A 697 -25.67 -0.75 39.30
CA LEU A 697 -25.64 0.71 39.32
C LEU A 697 -26.82 1.27 40.12
N ARG A 698 -26.53 1.99 41.21
CA ARG A 698 -27.49 2.69 42.05
C ARG A 698 -27.42 4.20 41.80
N ILE A 699 -28.53 4.75 41.37
CA ILE A 699 -28.63 6.12 40.85
C ILE A 699 -29.52 6.92 41.80
N TYR A 700 -28.96 7.96 42.40
CA TYR A 700 -29.74 8.97 43.13
C TYR A 700 -30.28 10.00 42.14
N ALA A 701 -31.60 9.99 41.94
CA ALA A 701 -32.31 10.96 41.12
C ALA A 701 -33.00 11.99 42.03
N PRO A 702 -32.51 13.24 42.08
CA PRO A 702 -33.14 14.27 42.90
C PRO A 702 -34.53 14.64 42.34
N LYS A 703 -35.39 15.17 43.21
CA LYS A 703 -36.65 15.80 42.84
C LYS A 703 -36.43 16.78 41.68
N GLY A 704 -37.29 16.72 40.69
CA GLY A 704 -37.13 17.50 39.46
C GLY A 704 -36.46 16.75 38.32
N THR A 705 -35.92 15.55 38.56
CA THR A 705 -35.41 14.69 37.48
C THR A 705 -36.52 14.35 36.49
N GLN A 706 -36.21 14.44 35.19
CA GLN A 706 -37.10 14.11 34.09
C GLN A 706 -37.01 12.62 33.81
N ALA A 707 -38.07 11.90 34.17
CA ALA A 707 -38.14 10.45 34.04
C ALA A 707 -39.59 9.99 33.88
N ILE A 708 -39.80 8.99 33.04
CA ILE A 708 -41.11 8.40 32.79
C ILE A 708 -41.20 6.99 33.39
N TYR A 709 -42.32 6.70 34.05
CA TYR A 709 -42.65 5.35 34.48
C TYR A 709 -43.30 4.56 33.34
N ALA A 710 -42.54 3.61 32.79
CA ALA A 710 -42.89 2.90 31.56
C ALA A 710 -43.40 1.46 31.80
N LYS A 711 -43.44 0.96 33.04
CA LYS A 711 -43.99 -0.38 33.34
C LYS A 711 -45.36 -0.65 32.69
N PRO A 712 -46.36 0.27 32.71
CA PRO A 712 -47.68 -0.03 32.15
C PRO A 712 -47.69 -0.26 30.62
N ILE A 713 -46.62 0.17 29.93
CA ILE A 713 -46.52 0.19 28.47
C ILE A 713 -45.42 -0.74 27.92
N SER A 714 -44.45 -1.14 28.74
CA SER A 714 -43.37 -2.07 28.39
C SER A 714 -43.88 -3.50 28.17
N ILE A 715 -43.40 -4.20 27.13
CA ILE A 715 -43.78 -5.61 26.86
C ILE A 715 -43.32 -6.59 27.93
N TYR A 716 -42.30 -6.20 28.71
CA TYR A 716 -41.76 -6.95 29.84
C TYR A 716 -42.47 -6.61 31.17
N GLY A 717 -43.42 -5.66 31.13
CA GLY A 717 -44.40 -5.37 32.16
C GLY A 717 -45.74 -6.08 31.91
N ASP A 718 -46.86 -5.38 32.14
CA ASP A 718 -48.21 -5.98 32.16
C ASP A 718 -48.93 -6.00 30.79
N GLN A 719 -48.25 -5.60 29.70
CA GLN A 719 -48.72 -5.68 28.29
C GLN A 719 -50.06 -4.97 27.99
N LEU A 720 -50.39 -3.90 28.71
CA LEU A 720 -51.60 -3.09 28.45
C LEU A 720 -51.39 -1.98 27.40
N GLY A 721 -50.24 -1.98 26.71
CA GLY A 721 -49.68 -0.88 25.92
C GLY A 721 -50.51 -0.33 24.74
N LYS A 722 -51.71 -0.84 24.47
CA LYS A 722 -52.65 -0.25 23.50
C LYS A 722 -53.81 0.53 24.14
N GLU A 723 -54.15 0.28 25.40
CA GLU A 723 -55.33 0.87 26.06
C GLU A 723 -55.00 1.67 27.33
N TRP A 724 -53.71 1.77 27.73
CA TRP A 724 -53.32 2.59 28.88
C TRP A 724 -53.39 4.09 28.55
N ASN A 725 -54.49 4.71 28.97
CA ASN A 725 -54.80 6.11 28.69
C ASN A 725 -54.29 7.10 29.75
N ALA A 726 -53.45 6.65 30.71
CA ALA A 726 -52.99 7.41 31.89
C ALA A 726 -54.10 8.10 32.73
N MET A 727 -55.37 7.81 32.49
CA MET A 727 -56.53 8.32 33.25
C MET A 727 -57.27 7.23 34.03
N THR A 728 -57.05 5.96 33.68
CA THR A 728 -57.66 4.84 34.39
C THR A 728 -56.92 4.56 35.69
N ALA A 729 -57.65 4.66 36.80
CA ALA A 729 -57.22 4.36 38.17
C ALA A 729 -56.89 2.87 38.41
N ARG A 730 -56.37 2.15 37.41
CA ARG A 730 -55.80 0.81 37.63
C ARG A 730 -54.48 0.99 38.36
N THR A 731 -54.51 0.64 39.63
CA THR A 731 -53.39 0.65 40.58
C THR A 731 -53.04 -0.78 41.03
N ASP A 732 -53.68 -1.77 40.42
CA ASP A 732 -53.59 -3.21 40.68
C ASP A 732 -52.44 -3.89 39.93
N PHE A 733 -51.37 -3.16 39.64
CA PHE A 733 -50.18 -3.75 39.04
C PHE A 733 -49.41 -4.55 40.09
N LEU A 734 -48.98 -5.76 39.74
CA LEU A 734 -48.15 -6.58 40.62
C LEU A 734 -46.67 -6.17 40.51
N GLN A 735 -45.92 -6.42 41.58
CA GLN A 735 -44.46 -6.38 41.62
C GLN A 735 -43.95 -7.47 40.66
N GLY A 736 -43.83 -7.09 39.38
CA GLY A 736 -43.45 -7.95 38.26
C GLY A 736 -41.99 -7.81 37.85
N ARG A 737 -41.59 -8.55 36.81
CA ARG A 737 -40.19 -8.72 36.38
C ARG A 737 -39.45 -7.41 36.07
N GLU A 738 -40.10 -6.44 35.46
CA GLU A 738 -39.49 -5.14 35.14
C GLU A 738 -40.41 -3.97 35.54
N ASN A 739 -39.96 -3.18 36.52
CA ASN A 739 -40.64 -1.97 37.00
C ASN A 739 -40.01 -0.74 36.34
N GLU A 740 -40.07 -0.69 35.01
CA GLU A 740 -39.23 0.18 34.19
C GLU A 740 -39.52 1.68 34.41
N VAL A 741 -38.44 2.43 34.61
CA VAL A 741 -38.37 3.88 34.66
C VAL A 741 -37.30 4.32 33.66
N VAL A 742 -37.66 5.16 32.69
CA VAL A 742 -36.72 5.70 31.70
C VAL A 742 -36.38 7.14 32.09
N VAL A 743 -35.12 7.37 32.47
CA VAL A 743 -34.58 8.71 32.71
C VAL A 743 -34.16 9.33 31.38
N ASN A 744 -34.43 10.61 31.22
CA ASN A 744 -34.10 11.36 30.00
C ASN A 744 -32.59 11.33 29.70
N ARG A 745 -32.23 11.64 28.45
CA ARG A 745 -30.83 11.73 28.01
C ARG A 745 -30.14 13.02 28.44
N GLY A 746 -28.79 13.02 28.43
CA GLY A 746 -27.96 14.21 28.61
C GLY A 746 -27.75 14.65 30.05
N TYR A 747 -27.93 13.74 31.02
CA TYR A 747 -27.61 14.02 32.42
C TYR A 747 -26.11 13.92 32.68
N GLN A 748 -25.58 14.85 33.48
CA GLN A 748 -24.28 14.66 34.11
C GLN A 748 -24.44 13.74 35.33
N LEU A 749 -23.59 12.72 35.41
CA LEU A 749 -23.47 11.83 36.55
C LEU A 749 -22.24 12.23 37.37
N ARG A 750 -22.36 12.19 38.70
CA ARG A 750 -21.21 12.21 39.60
C ARG A 750 -21.05 10.83 40.23
N PHE A 751 -19.86 10.26 40.12
CA PHE A 751 -19.51 9.05 40.84
C PHE A 751 -19.34 9.36 42.33
N VAL A 752 -19.98 8.55 43.19
CA VAL A 752 -20.01 8.76 44.63
C VAL A 752 -19.11 7.75 45.33
N LYS A 753 -19.35 6.45 45.11
CA LYS A 753 -18.57 5.35 45.69
C LYS A 753 -18.79 4.03 44.94
N ALA A 754 -17.97 3.04 45.26
CA ALA A 754 -18.07 1.65 44.81
C ALA A 754 -17.93 0.68 46.01
N GLU A 755 -18.66 -0.42 45.95
CA GLU A 755 -18.63 -1.52 46.94
C GLU A 755 -18.51 -2.86 46.22
N PRO A 756 -17.95 -3.92 46.86
CA PRO A 756 -18.01 -5.27 46.31
C PRO A 756 -19.45 -5.66 45.98
N GLY A 757 -19.67 -6.38 44.87
CA GLY A 757 -21.01 -6.74 44.44
C GLY A 757 -21.74 -7.60 45.46
N GLN A 758 -22.95 -7.19 45.86
CA GLN A 758 -23.76 -7.88 46.87
C GLN A 758 -25.08 -8.43 46.31
N TYR A 759 -25.42 -8.14 45.06
CA TYR A 759 -26.78 -8.32 44.55
C TYR A 759 -26.81 -8.90 43.13
N HIS A 760 -27.70 -9.88 42.89
CA HIS A 760 -27.92 -10.58 41.60
C HIS A 760 -26.65 -11.11 40.89
N GLY A 761 -25.59 -11.44 41.64
CA GLY A 761 -24.33 -11.95 41.07
C GLY A 761 -23.46 -10.91 40.36
N SER A 762 -23.70 -9.62 40.62
CA SER A 762 -22.81 -8.53 40.15
C SER A 762 -21.43 -8.61 40.80
N ASN A 763 -20.40 -8.15 40.09
CA ASN A 763 -19.02 -8.12 40.57
C ASN A 763 -18.77 -6.90 41.48
N VAL A 764 -19.44 -5.79 41.20
CA VAL A 764 -19.28 -4.51 41.89
C VAL A 764 -20.61 -3.75 41.91
N THR A 765 -20.88 -3.05 43.01
CA THR A 765 -21.99 -2.09 43.14
C THR A 765 -21.43 -0.68 43.05
N ILE A 766 -22.00 0.17 42.20
CA ILE A 766 -21.54 1.54 41.95
C ILE A 766 -22.67 2.52 42.25
N TYR A 767 -22.30 3.61 42.90
CA TYR A 767 -23.21 4.64 43.36
C TYR A 767 -22.94 5.94 42.62
N VAL A 768 -23.98 6.47 41.97
CA VAL A 768 -23.92 7.72 41.21
C VAL A 768 -25.09 8.62 41.59
N GLU A 769 -24.92 9.92 41.38
CA GLU A 769 -26.03 10.88 41.44
C GLU A 769 -26.23 11.56 40.09
N LEU A 770 -27.48 11.89 39.79
CA LEU A 770 -27.82 12.78 38.68
C LEU A 770 -27.67 14.23 39.13
N LEU A 771 -26.93 15.00 38.35
CA LEU A 771 -26.75 16.42 38.53
C LEU A 771 -27.64 17.18 37.54
N THR A 772 -27.07 18.13 36.82
CA THR A 772 -27.75 18.90 35.80
C THR A 772 -27.88 18.10 34.51
N ARG A 773 -29.03 18.24 33.85
CA ARG A 773 -29.22 17.82 32.46
C ARG A 773 -28.88 18.98 31.53
N ASP A 774 -28.09 18.71 30.50
CA ASP A 774 -27.94 19.63 29.38
C ASP A 774 -28.48 18.95 28.11
N ALA A 775 -29.70 19.32 27.74
CA ALA A 775 -30.36 18.78 26.56
C ALA A 775 -29.63 19.11 25.25
N ARG A 776 -28.69 20.07 25.25
CA ARG A 776 -27.86 20.46 24.09
C ARG A 776 -26.49 19.79 24.08
N ALA A 777 -26.06 19.19 25.19
CA ALA A 777 -24.82 18.43 25.24
C ALA A 777 -24.91 17.09 24.51
N VAL A 778 -26.05 16.81 23.89
CA VAL A 778 -26.33 15.60 23.14
C VAL A 778 -26.97 16.03 21.81
N ILE A 779 -26.24 15.83 20.72
CA ILE A 779 -26.55 16.28 19.34
C ILE A 779 -27.94 15.83 18.87
#